data_AF-A0A830BVC2-F1
#
_entry.id   AF-A0A830BVC2-F1
#
_cell.length_a   1.000
_cell.length_b   1.000
_cell.length_c   1.000
_cell.angle_alpha   90.00
_cell.angle_beta   90.00
_cell.angle_gamma   90.00
#
_symmetry.space_group_name_H-M   'P 1'
#
loop_
_entity.id
_entity.type
_entity.pdbx_description
1 polymer ?
#
loop_
_entity_poly.entity_id
_entity_poly.type
_entity_poly.pdbx_seq_one_letter_code
_entity_poly.pdbx_strand_id
1 'polypeptide(L)'
;MPQRLKLSLITGKTIHAHAFKLGLSTDGNLANSILDLYAKCGHTDYAEKVFSHLHRRNELAWNSVMTMNSRKGSFKYIFEDFRSMHNSGVLGNQFSFAIVLSACSKLMNIELGKQLHCTVMKTGLESDSYCEGALIDMYAKCGHLAFAKRIFDGALDPDTVSWTAIISGFAQAGLTTNALEIFEKMQKSGRVSDNVMCVTVLSACVGQKRLDEARRLFSQMPDPNVVAWNVMISGHSKGGYESEAINLFKNMMKSGIEPTRSTLGSVLSAIANVANYNYGSQVHSWALKCGLVSNVYAGSSLLNMYAKCQEMEAAKAVFDGLDEKNDVLWNALLGGYARNRCAREVLDLFVNMKVSGFEPDEYTYTSVLSACACLGNMDTGRQLHLVIIKNEIGVNLYVQNALVDMYAKCGALLNARRLFERIGKRDNVSWNAIIVGYVQEEDEIEAFFMFRRMMSAGFVPDEVSLASILSATANLKDHCKGKQLHCFLVKYGLEKSLYAGSSLIDMYCKCGVVEAASALFSYMPKKNVVCLNALISGHAQLSLESAVNIFKYMLSDRLRPSEVTFATLLEACSSDLDLYFGMQIHCFILKLGLSYNDEFLAVSLLGMYMSARRNNDAVSLFSELPHPKSTILWTVLISGNAQNDRGDEALLWYQEMRIHNVIPDQATFASVLKACSILASLADGKKIHSLVFRIGFDKDELTGSALLDMYAKCGDMKSSSQVFREMVSKRDVISWNSMIVGYAKNGYAESALEIFDEMKRENVKPDDVTFLGVLTACSHAGMISEGQEIYDDMIRRYGVRPRVDHCACMIDLFGRWGFLREAEEFIESMGFEPDSMIWATYLSSCRLHGDEKRGQRAAEKLIELDPHNSSPYVLLSGLHAASGDWDGVDRVRKMMMEKGVKKIPGSSKISGM
;
A
#
# COMPACT_ATOMS: atom_id res chain seq x y z
N MET A 1 -14.80 28.83 51.96
CA MET A 1 -13.66 29.09 52.88
C MET A 1 -13.25 30.58 53.06
N PRO A 2 -13.34 31.51 52.09
CA PRO A 2 -12.76 32.86 52.24
C PRO A 2 -13.34 33.75 53.34
N GLN A 3 -14.65 33.65 53.62
CA GLN A 3 -15.32 34.52 54.60
C GLN A 3 -14.93 34.24 56.07
N ARG A 4 -14.72 32.98 56.45
CA ARG A 4 -14.27 32.61 57.82
C ARG A 4 -12.85 33.09 58.11
N LEU A 5 -11.96 33.05 57.12
CA LEU A 5 -10.57 33.55 57.22
C LEU A 5 -10.51 35.08 57.34
N LYS A 6 -11.39 35.80 56.61
CA LYS A 6 -11.51 37.26 56.75
C LYS A 6 -12.04 37.66 58.13
N LEU A 7 -13.04 36.96 58.66
CA LEU A 7 -13.64 37.28 59.97
C LEU A 7 -12.64 37.03 61.11
N SER A 8 -11.96 35.88 61.10
CA SER A 8 -10.92 35.54 62.08
C SER A 8 -9.72 36.50 62.06
N LEU A 9 -9.35 37.00 60.88
CA LEU A 9 -8.33 38.02 60.73
C LEU A 9 -8.74 39.37 61.33
N ILE A 10 -9.99 39.80 61.14
CA ILE A 10 -10.50 41.06 61.72
C ILE A 10 -10.47 40.95 63.25
N THR A 11 -11.05 39.88 63.80
CA THR A 11 -11.04 39.61 65.25
C THR A 11 -9.61 39.56 65.81
N GLY A 12 -8.68 38.91 65.11
CA GLY A 12 -7.30 38.81 65.54
C GLY A 12 -6.50 40.12 65.43
N LYS A 13 -6.77 40.96 64.42
CA LYS A 13 -6.22 42.33 64.36
C LYS A 13 -6.75 43.18 65.52
N THR A 14 -8.02 43.04 65.88
CA THR A 14 -8.61 43.73 67.04
C THR A 14 -7.97 43.25 68.34
N ILE A 15 -7.78 41.94 68.53
CA ILE A 15 -7.10 41.36 69.70
C ILE A 15 -5.64 41.83 69.78
N HIS A 16 -4.90 41.84 68.67
CA HIS A 16 -3.52 42.33 68.62
C HIS A 16 -3.43 43.83 68.97
N ALA A 17 -4.33 44.65 68.42
CA ALA A 17 -4.39 46.08 68.74
C ALA A 17 -4.77 46.34 70.21
N HIS A 18 -5.67 45.53 70.79
CA HIS A 18 -6.06 45.65 72.21
C HIS A 18 -4.94 45.18 73.15
N ALA A 19 -4.25 44.09 72.83
CA ALA A 19 -3.09 43.60 73.56
C ALA A 19 -1.94 44.62 73.57
N PHE A 20 -1.69 45.29 72.44
CA PHE A 20 -0.72 46.37 72.32
C PHE A 20 -1.10 47.58 73.18
N LYS A 21 -2.39 47.97 73.17
CA LYS A 21 -2.92 49.11 73.96
C LYS A 21 -2.90 48.87 75.47
N LEU A 22 -3.01 47.61 75.91
CA LEU A 22 -2.95 47.18 77.30
C LEU A 22 -1.52 46.91 77.80
N GLY A 23 -0.49 47.12 76.96
CA GLY A 23 0.92 46.86 77.31
C GLY A 23 1.27 45.38 77.45
N LEU A 24 0.40 44.48 76.99
CA LEU A 24 0.55 43.02 77.14
C LEU A 24 1.48 42.38 76.09
N SER A 25 1.98 43.15 75.12
CA SER A 25 2.67 42.60 73.95
C SER A 25 4.16 42.90 73.94
N THR A 26 4.97 41.88 74.18
CA THR A 26 6.27 41.64 73.48
C THR A 26 6.79 40.23 73.70
N ASP A 27 6.28 39.46 74.68
CA ASP A 27 6.78 38.12 74.94
C ASP A 27 5.73 37.16 75.52
N GLY A 28 5.82 35.88 75.18
CA GLY A 28 4.95 34.80 75.70
C GLY A 28 3.87 34.26 74.74
N ASN A 29 2.95 33.44 75.28
CA ASN A 29 1.98 32.64 74.49
C ASN A 29 1.01 33.45 73.63
N LEU A 30 0.70 34.69 74.04
CA LEU A 30 -0.17 35.58 73.29
C LEU A 30 0.50 36.06 71.99
N ALA A 31 1.79 36.43 72.05
CA ALA A 31 2.55 36.88 70.88
C ALA A 31 2.77 35.73 69.88
N ASN A 32 3.02 34.51 70.36
CA ASN A 32 3.09 33.30 69.51
C ASN A 32 1.76 33.00 68.81
N SER A 33 0.62 33.14 69.52
CA SER A 33 -0.71 32.96 68.92
C SER A 33 -1.03 34.02 67.85
N ILE A 34 -0.60 35.28 68.07
CA ILE A 34 -0.78 36.37 67.09
C ILE A 34 0.09 36.12 65.85
N LEU A 35 1.33 35.67 66.04
CA LEU A 35 2.22 35.27 64.96
C LEU A 35 1.63 34.12 64.14
N ASP A 36 1.18 33.05 64.79
CA ASP A 36 0.56 31.89 64.14
C ASP A 36 -0.69 32.28 63.35
N LEU A 37 -1.50 33.19 63.89
CA LEU A 37 -2.65 33.73 63.18
C LEU A 37 -2.23 34.47 61.89
N TYR A 38 -1.31 35.43 61.97
CA TYR A 38 -0.87 36.17 60.76
C TYR A 38 -0.21 35.25 59.74
N ALA A 39 0.61 34.30 60.19
CA ALA A 39 1.23 33.26 59.37
C ALA A 39 0.18 32.40 58.63
N LYS A 40 -0.85 31.93 59.34
CA LYS A 40 -1.94 31.11 58.75
C LYS A 40 -2.82 31.91 57.81
N CYS A 41 -3.02 33.21 58.05
CA CYS A 41 -3.79 34.11 57.19
C CYS A 41 -2.99 34.67 55.99
N GLY A 42 -1.69 34.37 55.87
CA GLY A 42 -0.86 34.79 54.73
C GLY A 42 -0.42 36.26 54.77
N HIS A 43 -0.46 36.92 55.94
CA HIS A 43 0.00 38.30 56.10
C HIS A 43 1.45 38.36 56.60
N THR A 44 2.38 38.17 55.66
CA THR A 44 3.82 38.01 55.91
C THR A 44 4.43 39.17 56.68
N ASP A 45 4.15 40.41 56.29
CA ASP A 45 4.82 41.58 56.86
C ASP A 45 4.45 41.78 58.33
N TYR A 46 3.22 41.43 58.71
CA TYR A 46 2.77 41.50 60.10
C TYR A 46 3.30 40.33 60.92
N ALA A 47 3.34 39.13 60.34
CA ALA A 47 3.95 37.97 60.98
C ALA A 47 5.45 38.19 61.26
N GLU A 48 6.21 38.64 60.27
CA GLU A 48 7.64 38.94 60.38
C GLU A 48 7.91 40.05 61.41
N LYS A 49 7.07 41.11 61.43
CA LYS A 49 7.16 42.16 62.47
C LYS A 49 6.90 41.61 63.86
N VAL A 50 5.87 40.79 64.05
CA VAL A 50 5.61 40.18 65.37
C VAL A 50 6.76 39.26 65.77
N PHE A 51 7.29 38.49 64.83
CA PHE A 51 8.43 37.59 65.06
C PHE A 51 9.73 38.33 65.42
N SER A 52 9.99 39.49 64.79
CA SER A 52 11.18 40.30 65.07
C SER A 52 11.15 40.93 66.47
N HIS A 53 9.96 41.20 67.03
CA HIS A 53 9.77 41.83 68.33
C HIS A 53 9.69 40.83 69.51
N LEU A 54 9.68 39.52 69.25
CA LEU A 54 9.74 38.49 70.29
C LEU A 54 11.11 38.50 70.99
N HIS A 55 11.12 38.69 72.31
CA HIS A 55 12.33 38.61 73.14
C HIS A 55 12.84 37.16 73.24
N ARG A 56 11.96 36.18 73.40
CA ARG A 56 12.31 34.75 73.35
C ARG A 56 11.51 34.02 72.27
N ARG A 57 12.18 33.73 71.14
CA ARG A 57 11.63 32.93 70.05
C ARG A 57 11.68 31.46 70.44
N ASN A 58 10.53 30.88 70.79
CA ASN A 58 10.42 29.44 71.06
C ASN A 58 10.08 28.65 69.79
N GLU A 59 9.99 27.33 69.91
CA GLU A 59 9.72 26.42 68.79
C GLU A 59 8.44 26.76 68.02
N LEU A 60 7.39 27.21 68.72
CA LEU A 60 6.12 27.58 68.10
C LEU A 60 6.27 28.79 67.16
N ALA A 61 7.01 29.81 67.59
CA ALA A 61 7.27 30.99 66.79
C ALA A 61 8.01 30.64 65.48
N TRP A 62 9.04 29.81 65.59
CA TRP A 62 9.81 29.34 64.44
C TRP A 62 8.98 28.46 63.50
N ASN A 63 8.15 27.56 64.03
CA ASN A 63 7.26 26.71 63.22
C ASN A 63 6.21 27.52 62.45
N SER A 64 5.65 28.59 63.03
CA SER A 64 4.70 29.46 62.34
C SER A 64 5.34 30.21 61.16
N VAL A 65 6.57 30.70 61.31
CA VAL A 65 7.31 31.36 60.21
C VAL A 65 7.70 30.35 59.11
N MET A 66 8.23 29.18 59.47
CA MET A 66 8.56 28.14 58.49
C MET A 66 7.32 27.64 57.73
N THR A 67 6.18 27.49 58.42
CA THR A 67 4.91 27.11 57.79
C THR A 67 4.41 28.18 56.81
N MET A 68 4.53 29.45 57.17
CA MET A 68 4.21 30.58 56.29
C MET A 68 5.07 30.54 55.01
N ASN A 69 6.39 30.37 55.16
CA ASN A 69 7.32 30.27 54.04
C ASN A 69 7.04 29.05 53.15
N SER A 70 6.64 27.91 53.74
CA SER A 70 6.21 26.72 53.00
C SER A 70 4.95 26.96 52.15
N ARG A 71 3.97 27.70 52.68
CA ARG A 71 2.73 28.04 51.94
C ARG A 71 2.97 29.03 50.80
N LYS A 72 3.94 29.93 50.93
CA LYS A 72 4.35 30.89 49.88
C LYS A 72 5.13 30.22 48.73
N GLY A 73 5.59 28.99 48.91
CA GLY A 73 6.49 28.32 47.97
C GLY A 73 7.96 28.74 48.12
N SER A 74 8.29 29.48 49.18
CA SER A 74 9.62 30.04 49.46
C SER A 74 10.50 29.04 50.21
N PHE A 75 10.66 27.83 49.66
CA PHE A 75 11.27 26.68 50.36
C PHE A 75 12.74 26.86 50.75
N LYS A 76 13.50 27.73 50.05
CA LYS A 76 14.91 28.01 50.39
C LYS A 76 15.05 28.72 51.74
N TYR A 77 14.16 29.67 52.04
CA TYR A 77 14.17 30.44 53.29
C TYR A 77 13.85 29.60 54.52
N ILE A 78 13.13 28.48 54.35
CA ILE A 78 12.85 27.52 55.43
C ILE A 78 14.15 26.95 56.01
N PHE A 79 15.18 26.73 55.18
CA PHE A 79 16.47 26.24 55.66
C PHE A 79 17.25 27.30 56.43
N GLU A 80 17.14 28.57 56.03
CA GLU A 80 17.74 29.70 56.72
C GLU A 80 17.05 29.93 58.08
N ASP A 81 15.72 29.83 58.11
CA ASP A 81 14.91 29.89 59.33
C ASP A 81 15.29 28.76 60.30
N PHE A 82 15.39 27.53 59.80
CA PHE A 82 15.74 26.37 60.62
C PHE A 82 17.17 26.45 61.16
N ARG A 83 18.12 26.94 60.35
CA ARG A 83 19.50 27.19 60.80
C ARG A 83 19.54 28.28 61.87
N SER A 84 18.78 29.36 61.68
CA SER A 84 18.69 30.47 62.63
C SER A 84 18.06 30.05 63.95
N MET A 85 17.04 29.17 63.90
CA MET A 85 16.46 28.54 65.08
C MET A 85 17.51 27.78 65.88
N HIS A 86 18.29 26.91 65.24
CA HIS A 86 19.34 26.14 65.91
C HIS A 86 20.46 27.04 66.47
N ASN A 87 20.87 28.08 65.73
CA ASN A 87 21.86 29.05 66.19
C ASN A 87 21.39 29.86 67.41
N SER A 88 20.07 30.01 67.59
CA SER A 88 19.46 30.65 68.77
C SER A 88 19.34 29.72 69.98
N GLY A 89 19.85 28.49 69.89
CA GLY A 89 19.82 27.50 70.98
C GLY A 89 18.48 26.78 71.14
N VAL A 90 17.57 26.92 70.17
CA VAL A 90 16.26 26.26 70.16
C VAL A 90 16.37 24.95 69.40
N LEU A 91 16.02 23.83 70.05
CA LEU A 91 15.99 22.52 69.41
C LEU A 91 14.74 22.37 68.54
N GLY A 92 14.85 21.63 67.44
CA GLY A 92 13.71 21.32 66.59
C GLY A 92 12.82 20.26 67.24
N ASN A 93 11.50 20.41 67.05
CA ASN A 93 10.52 19.40 67.43
C ASN A 93 9.97 18.67 66.19
N GLN A 94 9.05 17.73 66.39
CA GLN A 94 8.49 16.91 65.32
C GLN A 94 7.87 17.73 64.18
N PHE A 95 7.27 18.89 64.49
CA PHE A 95 6.68 19.77 63.49
C PHE A 95 7.74 20.56 62.73
N SER A 96 8.80 21.02 63.41
CA SER A 96 9.94 21.70 62.77
C SER A 96 10.59 20.78 61.73
N PHE A 97 10.89 19.54 62.12
CA PHE A 97 11.50 18.56 61.22
C PHE A 97 10.58 18.19 60.05
N ALA A 98 9.28 17.96 60.29
CA ALA A 98 8.33 17.64 59.22
C ALA A 98 8.24 18.76 58.16
N ILE A 99 8.25 20.04 58.56
CA ILE A 99 8.20 21.18 57.63
C ILE A 99 9.48 21.24 56.76
N VAL A 100 10.65 21.07 57.37
CA VAL A 100 11.94 21.15 56.67
C VAL A 100 12.16 19.93 55.76
N LEU A 101 11.75 18.73 56.19
CA LEU A 101 11.76 17.51 55.37
C LEU A 101 10.81 17.64 54.17
N SER A 102 9.62 18.23 54.35
CA SER A 102 8.72 18.55 53.26
C SER A 102 9.33 19.56 52.27
N ALA A 103 10.10 20.54 52.77
CA ALA A 103 10.85 21.46 51.91
C ALA A 103 11.95 20.74 51.11
N CYS A 104 12.66 19.78 51.72
CA CYS A 104 13.64 18.94 51.03
C CYS A 104 12.99 18.10 49.93
N SER A 105 11.83 17.49 50.19
CA SER A 105 11.02 16.75 49.23
C SER A 105 10.69 17.60 47.99
N LYS A 106 10.20 18.82 48.20
CA LYS A 106 9.81 19.75 47.11
C LYS A 106 10.99 20.31 46.32
N LEU A 107 12.16 20.44 46.95
CA LEU A 107 13.39 20.90 46.29
C LEU A 107 14.26 19.75 45.76
N MET A 108 13.82 18.51 45.93
CA MET A 108 14.59 17.29 45.61
C MET A 108 16.02 17.28 46.22
N ASN A 109 16.19 17.88 47.41
CA ASN A 109 17.49 17.98 48.07
C ASN A 109 17.72 16.79 49.03
N ILE A 110 18.23 15.69 48.47
CA ILE A 110 18.46 14.47 49.23
C ILE A 110 19.57 14.59 50.28
N GLU A 111 20.62 15.36 50.00
CA GLU A 111 21.77 15.46 50.88
C GLU A 111 21.39 16.09 52.22
N LEU A 112 20.64 17.20 52.15
CA LEU A 112 20.09 17.84 53.34
C LEU A 112 19.03 16.96 54.02
N GLY A 113 18.21 16.24 53.25
CA GLY A 113 17.24 15.29 53.77
C GLY A 113 17.87 14.16 54.60
N LYS A 114 19.01 13.61 54.16
CA LYS A 114 19.77 12.59 54.90
C LYS A 114 20.37 13.13 56.19
N GLN A 115 20.92 14.35 56.15
CA GLN A 115 21.45 15.02 57.34
C GLN A 115 20.34 15.25 58.38
N LEU A 116 19.17 15.71 57.94
CA LEU A 116 18.00 15.88 58.81
C LEU A 116 17.48 14.56 59.34
N HIS A 117 17.45 13.49 58.55
CA HIS A 117 17.09 12.16 59.01
C HIS A 117 18.01 11.68 60.15
N CYS A 118 19.33 11.87 60.03
CA CYS A 118 20.27 11.54 61.10
C CYS A 118 20.00 12.36 62.38
N THR A 119 19.60 13.62 62.25
CA THR A 119 19.25 14.47 63.39
C THR A 119 17.96 14.01 64.05
N VAL A 120 16.93 13.66 63.27
CA VAL A 120 15.66 13.10 63.77
C VAL A 120 15.91 11.82 64.59
N MET A 121 16.81 10.96 64.12
CA MET A 121 17.23 9.75 64.87
C MET A 121 17.92 10.12 66.19
N LYS A 122 18.88 11.06 66.16
CA LYS A 122 19.60 11.50 67.36
C LYS A 122 18.70 12.14 68.42
N THR A 123 17.60 12.76 68.00
CA THR A 123 16.62 13.37 68.90
C THR A 123 15.54 12.38 69.37
N GLY A 124 15.57 11.12 68.91
CA GLY A 124 14.57 10.10 69.26
C GLY A 124 13.18 10.35 68.68
N LEU A 125 13.08 11.15 67.61
CA LEU A 125 11.81 11.50 66.94
C LEU A 125 11.52 10.62 65.72
N GLU A 126 12.29 9.54 65.53
CA GLU A 126 12.17 8.64 64.39
C GLU A 126 10.84 7.87 64.33
N SER A 127 10.21 7.61 65.48
CA SER A 127 8.92 6.93 65.59
C SER A 127 7.73 7.90 65.71
N ASP A 128 7.96 9.21 65.59
CA ASP A 128 6.88 10.20 65.58
C ASP A 128 6.20 10.22 64.20
N SER A 129 4.87 10.14 64.18
CA SER A 129 4.09 10.02 62.94
C SER A 129 4.27 11.18 61.96
N TYR A 130 4.55 12.40 62.45
CA TYR A 130 4.79 13.56 61.58
C TYR A 130 6.16 13.51 60.92
N CYS A 131 7.18 13.05 61.65
CA CYS A 131 8.54 12.88 61.10
C CYS A 131 8.60 11.69 60.16
N GLU A 132 7.98 10.57 60.54
CA GLU A 132 7.95 9.33 59.75
C GLU A 132 7.31 9.56 58.37
N GLY A 133 6.11 10.15 58.32
CA GLY A 133 5.44 10.48 57.05
C GLY A 133 6.22 11.47 56.18
N ALA A 134 6.84 12.48 56.79
CA ALA A 134 7.67 13.46 56.07
C ALA A 134 8.97 12.84 55.52
N LEU A 135 9.57 11.88 56.24
CA LEU A 135 10.74 11.13 55.78
C LEU A 135 10.38 10.21 54.61
N ILE A 136 9.26 9.49 54.69
CA ILE A 136 8.76 8.63 53.60
C ILE A 136 8.54 9.47 52.34
N ASP A 137 7.83 10.60 52.45
CA ASP A 137 7.60 11.51 51.31
C ASP A 137 8.91 12.06 50.72
N MET A 138 9.84 12.50 51.57
CA MET A 138 11.13 13.04 51.14
C MET A 138 11.96 11.99 50.39
N TYR A 139 12.15 10.80 50.96
CA TYR A 139 12.91 9.74 50.30
C TYR A 139 12.22 9.23 49.04
N ALA A 140 10.88 9.15 49.03
CA ALA A 140 10.12 8.72 47.85
C ALA A 140 10.27 9.71 46.69
N LYS A 141 10.06 11.01 46.92
CA LYS A 141 10.20 12.04 45.87
C LYS A 141 11.64 12.24 45.41
N CYS A 142 12.63 11.99 46.26
CA CYS A 142 14.04 12.03 45.89
C CYS A 142 14.53 10.74 45.20
N GLY A 143 13.65 9.78 44.89
CA GLY A 143 14.00 8.55 44.17
C GLY A 143 14.69 7.46 45.01
N HIS A 144 14.78 7.64 46.33
CA HIS A 144 15.42 6.70 47.26
C HIS A 144 14.41 5.74 47.89
N LEU A 145 13.72 4.98 47.05
CA LEU A 145 12.57 4.15 47.44
C LEU A 145 12.89 3.04 48.45
N ALA A 146 14.11 2.50 48.44
CA ALA A 146 14.52 1.49 49.41
C ALA A 146 14.54 2.04 50.86
N PHE A 147 14.97 3.30 51.03
CA PHE A 147 14.97 3.96 52.34
C PHE A 147 13.55 4.34 52.75
N ALA A 148 12.75 4.89 51.82
CA ALA A 148 11.34 5.18 52.07
C ALA A 148 10.57 3.92 52.52
N LYS A 149 10.79 2.79 51.83
CA LYS A 149 10.16 1.50 52.13
C LYS A 149 10.59 0.94 53.49
N ARG A 150 11.87 1.07 53.86
CA ARG A 150 12.36 0.64 55.18
C ARG A 150 11.70 1.41 56.33
N ILE A 151 11.56 2.72 56.18
CA ILE A 151 10.88 3.57 57.17
C ILE A 151 9.40 3.19 57.22
N PHE A 152 8.77 3.03 56.06
CA PHE A 152 7.38 2.61 55.93
C PHE A 152 7.08 1.22 56.56
N ASP A 153 7.99 0.25 56.47
CA ASP A 153 7.81 -1.07 57.09
C ASP A 153 8.06 -1.08 58.59
N GLY A 154 8.82 -0.12 59.12
CA GLY A 154 9.04 0.07 60.55
C GLY A 154 7.89 0.80 61.26
N ALA A 155 7.00 1.45 60.49
CA ALA A 155 5.84 2.19 60.97
C ALA A 155 4.78 1.28 61.63
N LEU A 156 4.34 1.62 62.83
CA LEU A 156 3.30 0.85 63.55
C LEU A 156 1.88 1.09 62.99
N ASP A 157 1.58 2.32 62.58
CA ASP A 157 0.30 2.68 61.93
C ASP A 157 0.51 3.81 60.90
N PRO A 158 1.00 3.48 59.68
CA PRO A 158 1.24 4.49 58.67
C PRO A 158 -0.05 5.22 58.27
N ASP A 159 0.00 6.55 58.27
CA ASP A 159 -1.13 7.39 57.88
C ASP A 159 -1.37 7.39 56.36
N THR A 160 -2.50 7.95 55.92
CA THR A 160 -2.88 7.98 54.50
C THR A 160 -1.83 8.69 53.63
N VAL A 161 -1.14 9.68 54.19
CA VAL A 161 -0.07 10.43 53.50
C VAL A 161 1.13 9.50 53.23
N SER A 162 1.53 8.69 54.21
CA SER A 162 2.61 7.73 54.11
C SER A 162 2.32 6.64 53.06
N TRP A 163 1.11 6.08 53.05
CA TRP A 163 0.66 5.13 52.01
C TRP A 163 0.69 5.76 50.62
N THR A 164 0.18 6.99 50.49
CA THR A 164 0.14 7.69 49.19
C THR A 164 1.54 8.00 48.67
N ALA A 165 2.42 8.48 49.56
CA ALA A 165 3.79 8.84 49.22
C ALA A 165 4.60 7.64 48.72
N ILE A 166 4.52 6.49 49.41
CA ILE A 166 5.28 5.30 49.01
C ILE A 166 4.74 4.69 47.70
N ILE A 167 3.42 4.62 47.53
CA ILE A 167 2.79 4.09 46.31
C ILE A 167 3.09 4.99 45.12
N SER A 168 2.95 6.30 45.28
CA SER A 168 3.28 7.28 44.24
C SER A 168 4.76 7.23 43.87
N GLY A 169 5.64 7.05 44.86
CA GLY A 169 7.08 6.89 44.63
C GLY A 169 7.41 5.67 43.78
N PHE A 170 6.88 4.49 44.14
CA PHE A 170 7.07 3.28 43.33
C PHE A 170 6.43 3.40 41.93
N ALA A 171 5.24 4.00 41.83
CA ALA A 171 4.57 4.26 40.56
C ALA A 171 5.39 5.16 39.62
N GLN A 172 5.92 6.27 40.15
CA GLN A 172 6.73 7.23 39.38
C GLN A 172 8.08 6.64 38.95
N ALA A 173 8.67 5.76 39.75
CA ALA A 173 9.91 5.05 39.39
C ALA A 173 9.70 3.87 38.44
N GLY A 174 8.48 3.58 38.01
CA GLY A 174 8.19 2.43 37.15
C GLY A 174 8.36 1.08 37.85
N LEU A 175 8.14 1.01 39.16
CA LEU A 175 8.16 -0.23 39.93
C LEU A 175 6.72 -0.63 40.29
N THR A 176 5.92 -0.91 39.26
CA THR A 176 4.47 -1.13 39.37
C THR A 176 4.11 -2.36 40.21
N THR A 177 4.93 -3.42 40.19
CA THR A 177 4.75 -4.59 41.07
C THR A 177 4.79 -4.20 42.55
N ASN A 178 5.81 -3.44 42.95
CA ASN A 178 5.96 -2.96 44.32
C ASN A 178 4.83 -1.98 44.69
N ALA A 179 4.43 -1.09 43.77
CA ALA A 179 3.30 -0.20 44.00
C ALA A 179 2.00 -0.99 44.26
N LEU A 180 1.74 -2.06 43.49
CA LEU A 180 0.57 -2.93 43.65
C LEU A 180 0.63 -3.74 44.94
N GLU A 181 1.77 -4.32 45.30
CA GLU A 181 1.94 -5.05 46.56
C GLU A 181 1.63 -4.17 47.78
N ILE A 182 2.13 -2.93 47.77
CA ILE A 182 1.87 -1.97 48.85
C ILE A 182 0.40 -1.54 48.85
N PHE A 183 -0.20 -1.34 47.68
CA PHE A 183 -1.62 -1.03 47.56
C PHE A 183 -2.52 -2.15 48.09
N GLU A 184 -2.21 -3.41 47.78
CA GLU A 184 -2.93 -4.58 48.34
C GLU A 184 -2.75 -4.70 49.85
N LYS A 185 -1.52 -4.44 50.37
CA LYS A 185 -1.26 -4.39 51.82
C LYS A 185 -2.11 -3.32 52.51
N MET A 186 -2.27 -2.16 51.87
CA MET A 186 -3.14 -1.10 52.36
C MET A 186 -4.61 -1.54 52.40
N GLN A 187 -5.14 -2.14 51.32
CA GLN A 187 -6.53 -2.61 51.29
C GLN A 187 -6.82 -3.66 52.36
N LYS A 188 -5.89 -4.60 52.60
CA LYS A 188 -6.00 -5.61 53.65
C LYS A 188 -6.02 -5.02 55.07
N SER A 189 -5.47 -3.82 55.26
CA SER A 189 -5.52 -3.10 56.54
C SER A 189 -6.86 -2.40 56.82
N GLY A 190 -7.86 -2.53 55.94
CA GLY A 190 -9.22 -1.99 56.13
C GLY A 190 -9.36 -0.50 55.86
N ARG A 191 -8.33 0.15 55.29
CA ARG A 191 -8.39 1.58 54.92
C ARG A 191 -9.11 1.76 53.58
N VAL A 192 -10.03 2.72 53.52
CA VAL A 192 -10.74 3.09 52.29
C VAL A 192 -9.75 3.77 51.34
N SER A 193 -9.47 3.14 50.20
CA SER A 193 -8.69 3.75 49.11
C SER A 193 -9.47 4.91 48.51
N ASP A 194 -8.88 6.10 48.48
CA ASP A 194 -9.47 7.21 47.74
C ASP A 194 -9.26 7.04 46.21
N ASN A 195 -10.09 7.74 45.44
CA ASN A 195 -10.02 7.67 43.98
C ASN A 195 -8.68 8.16 43.42
N VAL A 196 -7.96 9.02 44.15
CA VAL A 196 -6.67 9.59 43.72
C VAL A 196 -5.58 8.52 43.74
N MET A 197 -5.56 7.69 44.77
CA MET A 197 -4.62 6.58 44.90
C MET A 197 -4.89 5.50 43.85
N CYS A 198 -6.16 5.11 43.65
CA CYS A 198 -6.52 4.16 42.60
C CYS A 198 -6.10 4.66 41.22
N VAL A 199 -6.33 5.94 40.89
CA VAL A 199 -5.91 6.55 39.62
C VAL A 199 -4.38 6.56 39.45
N THR A 200 -3.63 6.78 40.53
CA THR A 200 -2.16 6.79 40.50
C THR A 200 -1.62 5.40 40.15
N VAL A 201 -2.13 4.35 40.78
CA VAL A 201 -1.77 2.96 40.48
C VAL A 201 -2.25 2.55 39.09
N LEU A 202 -3.48 2.92 38.70
CA LEU A 202 -4.02 2.69 37.36
C LEU A 202 -3.11 3.29 36.28
N SER A 203 -2.66 4.53 36.47
CA SER A 203 -1.77 5.21 35.52
C SER A 203 -0.42 4.51 35.39
N ALA A 204 0.13 3.98 36.49
CA ALA A 204 1.35 3.20 36.49
C ALA A 204 1.19 1.85 35.76
N CYS A 205 0.07 1.15 35.97
CA CYS A 205 -0.25 -0.09 35.27
C CYS A 205 -0.39 0.12 33.77
N VAL A 206 -1.12 1.16 33.36
CA VAL A 206 -1.29 1.54 31.94
C VAL A 206 0.05 1.93 31.31
N GLY A 207 0.88 2.72 32.00
CA GLY A 207 2.20 3.13 31.53
C GLY A 207 3.14 1.96 31.23
N GLN A 208 2.98 0.84 31.92
CA GLN A 208 3.74 -0.40 31.70
C GLN A 208 3.04 -1.44 30.83
N LYS A 209 1.96 -1.06 30.14
CA LYS A 209 1.16 -1.96 29.29
C LYS A 209 0.55 -3.17 30.05
N ARG A 210 0.41 -3.09 31.38
CA ARG A 210 -0.23 -4.12 32.22
C ARG A 210 -1.74 -3.88 32.31
N LEU A 211 -2.43 -3.98 31.17
CA LEU A 211 -3.84 -3.59 31.05
C LEU A 211 -4.80 -4.50 31.83
N ASP A 212 -4.47 -5.78 32.05
CA ASP A 212 -5.32 -6.71 32.80
C ASP A 212 -5.43 -6.33 34.29
N GLU A 213 -4.31 -5.92 34.88
CA GLU A 213 -4.29 -5.43 36.26
C GLU A 213 -4.97 -4.07 36.40
N ALA A 214 -4.76 -3.18 35.43
CA ALA A 214 -5.48 -1.91 35.38
C ALA A 214 -7.01 -2.14 35.30
N ARG A 215 -7.46 -3.11 34.50
CA ARG A 215 -8.88 -3.47 34.40
C ARG A 215 -9.43 -4.04 35.70
N ARG A 216 -8.68 -4.93 36.38
CA ARG A 216 -9.07 -5.46 37.70
C ARG A 216 -9.21 -4.34 38.72
N LEU A 217 -8.24 -3.44 38.82
CA LEU A 217 -8.28 -2.32 39.75
C LEU A 217 -9.44 -1.36 39.44
N PHE A 218 -9.67 -1.05 38.17
CA PHE A 218 -10.77 -0.19 37.75
C PHE A 218 -12.14 -0.78 38.12
N SER A 219 -12.31 -2.10 38.01
CA SER A 219 -13.57 -2.77 38.39
C SER A 219 -13.86 -2.77 39.90
N GLN A 220 -12.83 -2.55 40.74
CA GLN A 220 -12.96 -2.47 42.19
C GLN A 220 -13.27 -1.05 42.67
N MET A 221 -13.22 -0.05 41.79
CA MET A 221 -13.55 1.33 42.15
C MET A 221 -15.07 1.50 42.26
N PRO A 222 -15.62 1.97 43.40
CA PRO A 222 -17.07 2.14 43.57
C PRO A 222 -17.66 3.21 42.64
N ASP A 223 -16.96 4.35 42.52
CA ASP A 223 -17.35 5.49 41.69
C ASP A 223 -16.13 6.05 40.92
N PRO A 224 -15.76 5.47 39.77
CA PRO A 224 -14.63 5.95 38.99
C PRO A 224 -14.90 7.35 38.42
N ASN A 225 -14.04 8.32 38.79
CA ASN A 225 -14.13 9.67 38.28
C ASN A 225 -13.66 9.78 36.81
N VAL A 226 -13.88 10.95 36.20
CA VAL A 226 -13.48 11.26 34.81
C VAL A 226 -12.01 10.91 34.52
N VAL A 227 -11.11 11.12 35.49
CA VAL A 227 -9.67 10.85 35.32
C VAL A 227 -9.41 9.35 35.20
N ALA A 228 -10.05 8.51 36.02
CA ALA A 228 -9.94 7.06 35.95
C ALA A 228 -10.42 6.52 34.58
N TRP A 229 -11.56 7.01 34.09
CA TRP A 229 -12.07 6.65 32.76
C TRP A 229 -11.11 7.07 31.65
N ASN A 230 -10.56 8.29 31.70
CA ASN A 230 -9.61 8.80 30.70
C ASN A 230 -8.33 7.96 30.64
N VAL A 231 -7.78 7.57 31.80
CA VAL A 231 -6.58 6.71 31.88
C VAL A 231 -6.86 5.36 31.21
N MET A 232 -8.02 4.76 31.48
CA MET A 232 -8.39 3.46 30.89
C MET A 232 -8.62 3.54 29.37
N ILE A 233 -9.35 4.56 28.90
CA ILE A 233 -9.63 4.76 27.47
C ILE A 233 -8.34 5.07 26.71
N SER A 234 -7.52 5.99 27.22
CA SER A 234 -6.23 6.34 26.60
C SER A 234 -5.27 5.15 26.60
N GLY A 235 -5.23 4.39 27.69
CA GLY A 235 -4.40 3.20 27.83
C GLY A 235 -4.74 2.10 26.83
N HIS A 236 -6.02 1.77 26.67
CA HIS A 236 -6.46 0.77 25.70
C HIS A 236 -6.28 1.25 24.25
N SER A 237 -6.56 2.53 23.99
CA SER A 237 -6.36 3.15 22.66
C SER A 237 -4.88 3.10 22.24
N LYS A 238 -3.95 3.50 23.13
CA LYS A 238 -2.49 3.41 22.89
C LYS A 238 -1.95 1.98 22.89
N GLY A 239 -2.65 1.06 23.53
CA GLY A 239 -2.30 -0.36 23.59
C GLY A 239 -2.67 -1.16 22.34
N GLY A 240 -3.39 -0.57 21.37
CA GLY A 240 -3.90 -1.28 20.20
C GLY A 240 -5.14 -2.14 20.48
N TYR A 241 -5.88 -1.81 21.55
CA TYR A 241 -7.16 -2.44 21.92
C TYR A 241 -8.29 -1.43 21.68
N GLU A 242 -8.48 -1.06 20.42
CA GLU A 242 -9.40 0.03 20.03
C GLU A 242 -10.86 -0.27 20.38
N SER A 243 -11.28 -1.52 20.18
CA SER A 243 -12.67 -1.94 20.42
C SER A 243 -13.03 -1.81 21.90
N GLU A 244 -12.10 -2.19 22.78
CA GLU A 244 -12.21 -2.05 24.23
C GLU A 244 -12.22 -0.59 24.64
N ALA A 245 -11.38 0.26 24.05
CA ALA A 245 -11.38 1.70 24.32
C ALA A 245 -12.73 2.35 23.97
N ILE A 246 -13.32 1.96 22.84
CA ILE A 246 -14.67 2.40 22.42
C ILE A 246 -15.75 1.91 23.40
N ASN A 247 -15.67 0.65 23.84
CA ASN A 247 -16.61 0.10 24.81
C ASN A 247 -16.49 0.78 26.19
N LEU A 248 -15.28 1.10 26.65
CA LEU A 248 -15.07 1.87 27.88
C LEU A 248 -15.69 3.27 27.78
N PHE A 249 -15.57 3.95 26.64
CA PHE A 249 -16.24 5.23 26.42
C PHE A 249 -17.77 5.12 26.45
N LYS A 250 -18.34 4.07 25.82
CA LYS A 250 -19.78 3.80 25.91
C LYS A 250 -20.25 3.59 27.36
N ASN A 251 -19.45 2.90 28.16
CA ASN A 251 -19.77 2.66 29.57
C ASN A 251 -19.67 3.95 30.40
N MET A 252 -18.65 4.78 30.18
CA MET A 252 -18.52 6.10 30.80
C MET A 252 -19.78 6.96 30.56
N MET A 253 -20.25 6.99 29.30
CA MET A 253 -21.48 7.72 28.93
C MET A 253 -22.72 7.15 29.59
N LYS A 254 -22.86 5.81 29.68
CA LYS A 254 -23.98 5.14 30.36
C LYS A 254 -23.99 5.41 31.86
N SER A 255 -22.82 5.58 32.47
CA SER A 255 -22.67 5.95 33.89
C SER A 255 -22.95 7.43 34.16
N GLY A 256 -23.33 8.23 33.15
CA GLY A 256 -23.64 9.65 33.30
C GLY A 256 -22.43 10.54 33.56
N ILE A 257 -21.21 10.03 33.34
CA ILE A 257 -19.98 10.79 33.53
C ILE A 257 -19.66 11.56 32.25
N GLU A 258 -19.55 12.89 32.35
CA GLU A 258 -19.29 13.74 31.19
C GLU A 258 -17.85 13.61 30.65
N PRO A 259 -17.68 13.29 29.36
CA PRO A 259 -16.39 13.31 28.68
C PRO A 259 -15.72 14.68 28.67
N THR A 260 -14.39 14.66 28.67
CA THR A 260 -13.54 15.84 28.49
C THR A 260 -12.95 15.87 27.08
N ARG A 261 -12.29 16.98 26.73
CA ARG A 261 -11.50 17.10 25.49
C ARG A 261 -10.45 15.99 25.34
N SER A 262 -9.80 15.59 26.45
CA SER A 262 -8.82 14.50 26.45
C SER A 262 -9.44 13.12 26.19
N THR A 263 -10.67 12.92 26.68
CA THR A 263 -11.49 11.75 26.41
C THR A 263 -11.80 11.65 24.93
N LEU A 264 -12.23 12.77 24.32
CA LEU A 264 -12.54 12.86 22.88
C LEU A 264 -11.33 12.49 22.01
N GLY A 265 -10.15 13.06 22.29
CA GLY A 265 -8.95 12.71 21.51
C GLY A 265 -8.61 11.22 21.57
N SER A 266 -8.73 10.60 22.75
CA SER A 266 -8.41 9.18 22.93
C SER A 266 -9.41 8.24 22.25
N VAL A 267 -10.73 8.55 22.34
CA VAL A 267 -11.77 7.73 21.72
C VAL A 267 -11.85 7.94 20.21
N LEU A 268 -11.70 9.17 19.71
CA LEU A 268 -11.68 9.44 18.27
C LEU A 268 -10.48 8.77 17.60
N SER A 269 -9.33 8.72 18.26
CA SER A 269 -8.18 7.95 17.78
C SER A 269 -8.48 6.45 17.68
N ALA A 270 -9.16 5.88 18.68
CA ALA A 270 -9.56 4.47 18.65
C ALA A 270 -10.57 4.20 17.51
N ILE A 271 -11.56 5.08 17.32
CA ILE A 271 -12.55 5.01 16.24
C ILE A 271 -11.87 5.11 14.87
N ALA A 272 -10.90 6.01 14.72
CA ALA A 272 -10.14 6.20 13.50
C ALA A 272 -9.38 4.92 13.10
N ASN A 273 -8.78 4.22 14.06
CA ASN A 273 -8.04 2.99 13.83
C ASN A 273 -8.92 1.80 13.41
N VAL A 274 -10.19 1.77 13.84
CA VAL A 274 -11.17 0.75 13.40
C VAL A 274 -12.02 1.20 12.20
N ALA A 275 -11.78 2.41 11.66
CA ALA A 275 -12.51 3.02 10.56
C ALA A 275 -14.06 2.99 10.74
N ASN A 276 -14.55 3.23 11.96
CA ASN A 276 -15.99 3.19 12.27
C ASN A 276 -16.65 4.57 12.10
N TYR A 277 -16.96 4.94 10.86
CA TYR A 277 -17.60 6.21 10.51
C TYR A 277 -18.88 6.50 11.29
N ASN A 278 -19.80 5.52 11.35
CA ASN A 278 -21.11 5.68 11.96
C ASN A 278 -21.02 6.09 13.42
N TYR A 279 -20.14 5.44 14.18
CA TYR A 279 -19.94 5.77 15.59
C TYR A 279 -19.14 7.06 15.77
N GLY A 280 -18.13 7.32 14.92
CA GLY A 280 -17.39 8.57 14.91
C GLY A 280 -18.27 9.80 14.70
N SER A 281 -19.21 9.74 13.75
CA SER A 281 -20.18 10.80 13.48
C SER A 281 -21.12 11.08 14.66
N GLN A 282 -21.54 10.02 15.38
CA GLN A 282 -22.34 10.18 16.62
C GLN A 282 -21.54 10.89 17.73
N VAL A 283 -20.28 10.47 17.94
CA VAL A 283 -19.40 11.10 18.94
C VAL A 283 -19.10 12.55 18.57
N HIS A 284 -18.87 12.85 17.29
CA HIS A 284 -18.68 14.22 16.81
C HIS A 284 -19.94 15.08 17.04
N SER A 285 -21.12 14.59 16.66
CA SER A 285 -22.40 15.28 16.87
C SER A 285 -22.65 15.58 18.35
N TRP A 286 -22.30 14.63 19.24
CA TRP A 286 -22.38 14.82 20.68
C TRP A 286 -21.37 15.86 21.18
N ALA A 287 -20.11 15.78 20.74
CA ALA A 287 -19.07 16.73 21.11
C ALA A 287 -19.42 18.17 20.69
N LEU A 288 -20.10 18.33 19.56
CA LEU A 288 -20.61 19.61 19.06
C LEU A 288 -21.69 20.18 20.00
N LYS A 289 -22.66 19.36 20.43
CA LYS A 289 -23.68 19.76 21.42
C LYS A 289 -23.07 20.21 22.75
N CYS A 290 -21.94 19.63 23.14
CA CYS A 290 -21.23 19.97 24.38
C CYS A 290 -20.21 21.11 24.23
N GLY A 291 -20.06 21.71 23.05
CA GLY A 291 -19.10 22.80 22.81
C GLY A 291 -17.63 22.36 22.95
N LEU A 292 -17.33 21.08 22.73
CA LEU A 292 -15.99 20.52 22.89
C LEU A 292 -15.14 20.57 21.61
N VAL A 293 -15.75 20.91 20.46
CA VAL A 293 -15.15 20.81 19.11
C VAL A 293 -14.38 22.06 18.67
N SER A 294 -14.65 23.23 19.25
CA SER A 294 -14.10 24.54 18.83
C SER A 294 -12.60 24.74 19.10
N ASN A 295 -11.85 23.69 19.43
CA ASN A 295 -10.43 23.78 19.78
C ASN A 295 -9.59 22.85 18.87
N VAL A 296 -8.39 23.32 18.53
CA VAL A 296 -7.36 22.63 17.73
C VAL A 296 -7.14 21.15 18.13
N TYR A 297 -7.16 20.81 19.42
CA TYR A 297 -6.93 19.43 19.88
C TYR A 297 -8.08 18.47 19.50
N ALA A 298 -9.32 18.93 19.65
CA ALA A 298 -10.49 18.16 19.22
C ALA A 298 -10.61 18.13 17.69
N GLY A 299 -10.34 19.27 17.04
CA GLY A 299 -10.29 19.41 15.59
C GLY A 299 -9.33 18.43 14.93
N SER A 300 -8.06 18.40 15.35
CA SER A 300 -7.05 17.46 14.80
C SER A 300 -7.44 15.98 14.97
N SER A 301 -8.04 15.63 16.11
CA SER A 301 -8.55 14.26 16.36
C SER A 301 -9.71 13.89 15.44
N LEU A 302 -10.62 14.84 15.18
CA LEU A 302 -11.74 14.68 14.23
C LEU A 302 -11.26 14.59 12.79
N LEU A 303 -10.32 15.43 12.37
CA LEU A 303 -9.71 15.38 11.04
C LEU A 303 -9.07 14.01 10.80
N ASN A 304 -8.27 13.51 11.74
CA ASN A 304 -7.67 12.19 11.65
C ASN A 304 -8.71 11.06 11.64
N MET A 305 -9.80 11.20 12.41
CA MET A 305 -10.90 10.23 12.42
C MET A 305 -11.60 10.16 11.07
N TYR A 306 -12.04 11.30 10.53
CA TYR A 306 -12.69 11.35 9.23
C TYR A 306 -11.76 10.93 8.09
N ALA A 307 -10.48 11.36 8.12
CA ALA A 307 -9.49 10.96 7.14
C ALA A 307 -9.27 9.43 7.12
N LYS A 308 -9.17 8.76 8.28
CA LYS A 308 -9.06 7.29 8.33
C LYS A 308 -10.35 6.57 7.97
N CYS A 309 -11.50 7.23 8.09
CA CYS A 309 -12.79 6.73 7.60
C CYS A 309 -13.02 7.00 6.10
N GLN A 310 -12.04 7.60 5.40
CA GLN A 310 -12.12 8.00 3.98
C GLN A 310 -13.19 9.07 3.66
N GLU A 311 -13.60 9.86 4.66
CA GLU A 311 -14.63 10.90 4.52
C GLU A 311 -14.01 12.30 4.54
N MET A 312 -13.31 12.65 3.46
CA MET A 312 -12.53 13.89 3.39
C MET A 312 -13.37 15.17 3.35
N GLU A 313 -14.58 15.12 2.79
CA GLU A 313 -15.49 16.28 2.81
C GLU A 313 -15.94 16.62 4.23
N ALA A 314 -16.22 15.61 5.06
CA ALA A 314 -16.53 15.81 6.47
C ALA A 314 -15.32 16.36 7.25
N ALA A 315 -14.11 15.88 6.93
CA ALA A 315 -12.88 16.43 7.50
C ALA A 315 -12.71 17.91 7.13
N LYS A 316 -12.92 18.27 5.86
CA LYS A 316 -12.86 19.67 5.40
C LYS A 316 -13.90 20.55 6.07
N ALA A 317 -15.14 20.08 6.22
CA ALA A 317 -16.18 20.81 6.93
C ALA A 317 -15.81 21.09 8.40
N VAL A 318 -15.18 20.13 9.08
CA VAL A 318 -14.64 20.34 10.44
C VAL A 318 -13.53 21.39 10.42
N PHE A 319 -12.60 21.31 9.48
CA PHE A 319 -11.50 22.27 9.37
C PHE A 319 -12.01 23.71 9.14
N ASP A 320 -12.95 23.87 8.20
CA ASP A 320 -13.51 25.17 7.85
C ASP A 320 -14.26 25.80 9.03
N GLY A 321 -14.97 24.98 9.81
CA GLY A 321 -15.71 25.40 11.01
C GLY A 321 -14.87 25.71 12.25
N LEU A 322 -13.55 25.56 12.22
CA LEU A 322 -12.66 25.96 13.34
C LEU A 322 -12.26 27.43 13.23
N ASP A 323 -12.48 28.19 14.31
CA ASP A 323 -12.13 29.63 14.39
C ASP A 323 -10.62 29.87 14.33
N GLU A 324 -9.82 29.05 15.01
CA GLU A 324 -8.36 29.11 15.01
C GLU A 324 -7.78 27.91 14.25
N LYS A 325 -7.00 28.21 13.20
CA LYS A 325 -6.26 27.23 12.40
C LYS A 325 -4.76 27.39 12.69
N ASN A 326 -4.05 26.27 12.81
CA ASN A 326 -2.60 26.23 13.00
C ASN A 326 -1.95 25.19 12.09
N ASP A 327 -0.62 25.12 12.07
CA ASP A 327 0.14 24.20 11.23
C ASP A 327 -0.26 22.74 11.43
N VAL A 328 -0.62 22.34 12.66
CA VAL A 328 -1.07 20.97 12.98
C VAL A 328 -2.35 20.60 12.25
N LEU A 329 -3.33 21.52 12.18
CA LEU A 329 -4.60 21.26 11.48
C LEU A 329 -4.41 21.22 9.96
N TRP A 330 -3.58 22.11 9.41
CA TRP A 330 -3.22 22.09 7.98
C TRP A 330 -2.52 20.79 7.60
N ASN A 331 -1.51 20.38 8.37
CA ASN A 331 -0.79 19.13 8.15
C ASN A 331 -1.67 17.89 8.33
N ALA A 332 -2.60 17.90 9.29
CA ALA A 332 -3.57 16.83 9.47
C ALA A 332 -4.51 16.70 8.25
N LEU A 333 -4.96 17.82 7.69
CA LEU A 333 -5.81 17.85 6.51
C LEU A 333 -5.04 17.43 5.24
N LEU A 334 -3.87 18.02 4.99
CA LEU A 334 -2.98 17.69 3.87
C LEU A 334 -2.59 16.20 3.89
N GLY A 335 -2.14 15.70 5.04
CA GLY A 335 -1.80 14.29 5.21
C GLY A 335 -3.02 13.37 5.05
N GLY A 336 -4.21 13.84 5.44
CA GLY A 336 -5.48 13.13 5.22
C GLY A 336 -5.82 12.99 3.74
N TYR A 337 -5.78 14.09 2.97
CA TYR A 337 -6.02 14.07 1.52
C TYR A 337 -4.95 13.25 0.78
N ALA A 338 -3.68 13.37 1.17
CA ALA A 338 -2.58 12.61 0.56
C ALA A 338 -2.75 11.09 0.75
N ARG A 339 -3.14 10.62 1.95
CA ARG A 339 -3.38 9.19 2.22
C ARG A 339 -4.58 8.63 1.48
N ASN A 340 -5.61 9.44 1.25
CA ASN A 340 -6.82 9.05 0.52
C ASN A 340 -6.70 9.23 -1.01
N ARG A 341 -5.48 9.41 -1.54
CA ARG A 341 -5.17 9.51 -2.98
C ARG A 341 -5.82 10.72 -3.69
N CYS A 342 -6.26 11.72 -2.95
CA CYS A 342 -6.80 12.98 -3.48
C CYS A 342 -5.64 13.97 -3.73
N ALA A 343 -4.75 13.62 -4.67
CA ALA A 343 -3.49 14.33 -4.82
C ALA A 343 -3.64 15.76 -5.39
N ARG A 344 -4.69 16.04 -6.18
CA ARG A 344 -4.95 17.40 -6.70
C ARG A 344 -5.35 18.35 -5.58
N GLU A 345 -6.24 17.89 -4.72
CA GLU A 345 -6.74 18.63 -3.57
C GLU A 345 -5.63 18.97 -2.57
N VAL A 346 -4.60 18.11 -2.44
CA VAL A 346 -3.40 18.40 -1.64
C VAL A 346 -2.65 19.62 -2.18
N LEU A 347 -2.49 19.74 -3.50
CA LEU A 347 -1.83 20.89 -4.12
C LEU A 347 -2.64 22.18 -3.92
N ASP A 348 -3.96 22.10 -4.09
CA ASP A 348 -4.85 23.25 -3.86
C ASP A 348 -4.82 23.70 -2.39
N LEU A 349 -4.85 22.75 -1.45
CA LEU A 349 -4.72 23.03 -0.01
C LEU A 349 -3.38 23.64 0.35
N PHE A 350 -2.30 23.20 -0.28
CA PHE A 350 -0.96 23.78 -0.06
C PHE A 350 -0.89 25.24 -0.51
N VAL A 351 -1.50 25.57 -1.65
CA VAL A 351 -1.60 26.96 -2.11
C VAL A 351 -2.44 27.78 -1.12
N ASN A 352 -3.57 27.26 -0.65
CA ASN A 352 -4.43 27.94 0.33
C ASN A 352 -3.72 28.19 1.66
N MET A 353 -2.92 27.23 2.15
CA MET A 353 -2.10 27.36 3.35
C MET A 353 -1.11 28.52 3.19
N LYS A 354 -0.41 28.58 2.05
CA LYS A 354 0.55 29.65 1.72
C LYS A 354 -0.11 31.03 1.60
N VAL A 355 -1.25 31.12 0.92
CA VAL A 355 -2.02 32.37 0.79
C VAL A 355 -2.52 32.86 2.15
N SER A 356 -2.82 31.93 3.06
CA SER A 356 -3.22 32.23 4.44
C SER A 356 -2.05 32.64 5.36
N GLY A 357 -0.82 32.74 4.83
CA GLY A 357 0.36 33.21 5.55
C GLY A 357 1.06 32.17 6.42
N PHE A 358 0.69 30.89 6.31
CA PHE A 358 1.37 29.80 7.05
C PHE A 358 2.59 29.30 6.28
N GLU A 359 3.68 29.05 7.01
CA GLU A 359 4.92 28.53 6.44
C GLU A 359 4.94 27.00 6.45
N PRO A 360 5.18 26.33 5.30
CA PRO A 360 5.30 24.89 5.22
C PRO A 360 6.46 24.36 6.05
N ASP A 361 6.19 23.29 6.78
CA ASP A 361 7.19 22.52 7.50
C ASP A 361 7.51 21.21 6.77
N GLU A 362 8.30 20.35 7.42
CA GLU A 362 8.74 19.07 6.87
C GLU A 362 7.55 18.12 6.60
N TYR A 363 6.51 18.18 7.42
CA TYR A 363 5.29 17.38 7.25
C TYR A 363 4.42 17.89 6.10
N THR A 364 4.40 19.21 5.87
CA THR A 364 3.77 19.82 4.70
C THR A 364 4.47 19.32 3.43
N TYR A 365 5.79 19.47 3.34
CA TYR A 365 6.53 19.08 2.12
C TYR A 365 6.45 17.59 1.83
N THR A 366 6.48 16.71 2.82
CA THR A 366 6.31 15.26 2.60
C THR A 366 4.94 14.93 2.00
N SER A 367 3.87 15.56 2.48
CA SER A 367 2.51 15.34 1.95
C SER A 367 2.37 15.86 0.51
N VAL A 368 2.91 17.04 0.22
CA VAL A 368 2.83 17.68 -1.10
C VAL A 368 3.71 16.96 -2.12
N LEU A 369 4.92 16.56 -1.75
CA LEU A 369 5.79 15.76 -2.63
C LEU A 369 5.17 14.38 -2.93
N SER A 370 4.54 13.74 -1.95
CA SER A 370 3.79 12.50 -2.17
C SER A 370 2.64 12.72 -3.16
N ALA A 371 1.95 13.85 -3.11
CA ALA A 371 0.91 14.19 -4.09
C ALA A 371 1.49 14.41 -5.49
N CYS A 372 2.63 15.11 -5.62
CA CYS A 372 3.34 15.23 -6.90
C CYS A 372 3.74 13.86 -7.46
N ALA A 373 4.23 12.96 -6.60
CA ALA A 373 4.60 11.61 -6.96
C ALA A 373 3.40 10.81 -7.49
N CYS A 374 2.24 10.89 -6.83
CA CYS A 374 1.01 10.24 -7.26
C CYS A 374 0.46 10.80 -8.59
N LEU A 375 0.69 12.08 -8.88
CA LEU A 375 0.24 12.72 -10.12
C LEU A 375 1.25 12.63 -11.26
N GLY A 376 2.46 12.11 -11.02
CA GLY A 376 3.56 12.15 -12.00
C GLY A 376 4.01 13.59 -12.34
N ASN A 377 3.71 14.59 -11.51
CA ASN A 377 3.97 15.99 -11.82
C ASN A 377 5.42 16.38 -11.50
N MET A 378 6.31 16.08 -12.45
CA MET A 378 7.75 16.36 -12.36
C MET A 378 8.07 17.84 -12.18
N ASP A 379 7.34 18.74 -12.86
CA ASP A 379 7.67 20.16 -12.88
C ASP A 379 7.39 20.82 -11.53
N THR A 380 6.22 20.58 -10.94
CA THR A 380 5.90 21.06 -9.59
C THR A 380 6.84 20.43 -8.56
N GLY A 381 7.16 19.14 -8.68
CA GLY A 381 8.12 18.46 -7.81
C GLY A 381 9.52 19.09 -7.83
N ARG A 382 10.03 19.47 -9.01
CA ARG A 382 11.32 20.18 -9.15
C ARG A 382 11.29 21.57 -8.52
N GLN A 383 10.21 22.33 -8.71
CA GLN A 383 10.06 23.64 -8.10
C GLN A 383 10.07 23.54 -6.57
N LEU A 384 9.33 22.59 -6.00
CA LEU A 384 9.30 22.34 -4.57
C LEU A 384 10.67 21.90 -4.03
N HIS A 385 11.40 21.06 -4.76
CA HIS A 385 12.74 20.65 -4.38
C HIS A 385 13.70 21.86 -4.29
N LEU A 386 13.63 22.82 -5.21
CA LEU A 386 14.42 24.06 -5.13
C LEU A 386 14.03 24.91 -3.92
N VAL A 387 12.74 25.01 -3.60
CA VAL A 387 12.27 25.73 -2.41
C VAL A 387 12.75 25.05 -1.12
N ILE A 388 12.71 23.71 -1.05
CA ILE A 388 13.21 22.93 0.09
C ILE A 388 14.70 23.19 0.33
N ILE A 389 15.50 23.30 -0.75
CA ILE A 389 16.92 23.65 -0.66
C ILE A 389 17.08 25.08 -0.13
N LYS A 390 16.32 26.04 -0.67
CA LYS A 390 16.38 27.45 -0.27
C LYS A 390 16.00 27.68 1.19
N ASN A 391 15.07 26.89 1.71
CA ASN A 391 14.60 26.98 3.10
C ASN A 391 15.43 26.13 4.08
N GLU A 392 16.52 25.49 3.63
CA GLU A 392 17.41 24.65 4.45
C GLU A 392 16.74 23.41 5.09
N ILE A 393 15.54 23.03 4.64
CA ILE A 393 14.77 21.88 5.16
C ILE A 393 15.27 20.54 4.56
N GLY A 394 16.07 20.60 3.48
CA GLY A 394 16.55 19.43 2.74
C GLY A 394 17.46 18.44 3.50
N VAL A 395 17.86 18.75 4.74
CA VAL A 395 18.63 17.84 5.61
C VAL A 395 17.72 16.81 6.32
N ASN A 396 16.43 17.10 6.43
CA ASN A 396 15.47 16.22 7.10
C ASN A 396 15.25 14.92 6.31
N LEU A 397 15.44 13.76 6.97
CA LEU A 397 15.36 12.43 6.36
C LEU A 397 13.98 12.16 5.73
N TYR A 398 12.89 12.62 6.34
CA TYR A 398 11.54 12.41 5.81
C TYR A 398 11.34 13.14 4.48
N VAL A 399 11.85 14.36 4.38
CA VAL A 399 11.80 15.16 3.14
C VAL A 399 12.71 14.54 2.08
N GLN A 400 13.90 14.06 2.45
CA GLN A 400 14.79 13.34 1.53
C GLN A 400 14.14 12.06 0.98
N ASN A 401 13.48 11.27 1.83
CA ASN A 401 12.74 10.08 1.42
C ASN A 401 11.59 10.42 0.47
N ALA A 402 10.82 11.47 0.78
CA ALA A 402 9.73 11.93 -0.09
C ALA A 402 10.23 12.47 -1.44
N LEU A 403 11.40 13.11 -1.49
CA LEU A 403 12.02 13.54 -2.74
C LEU A 403 12.48 12.34 -3.59
N VAL A 404 13.09 11.31 -2.97
CA VAL A 404 13.47 10.07 -3.68
C VAL A 404 12.22 9.41 -4.27
N ASP A 405 11.15 9.24 -3.47
CA ASP A 405 9.88 8.67 -3.94
C ASP A 405 9.25 9.49 -5.07
N MET A 406 9.26 10.82 -4.95
CA MET A 406 8.72 11.72 -5.99
C MET A 406 9.49 11.61 -7.30
N TYR A 407 10.83 11.68 -7.28
CA TYR A 407 11.60 11.55 -8.52
C TYR A 407 11.49 10.15 -9.13
N ALA A 408 11.40 9.11 -8.29
CA ALA A 408 11.26 7.74 -8.74
C ALA A 408 9.93 7.51 -9.45
N LYS A 409 8.81 7.87 -8.82
CA LYS A 409 7.44 7.72 -9.39
C LYS A 409 7.16 8.60 -10.59
N CYS A 410 7.92 9.68 -10.77
CA CYS A 410 7.85 10.53 -11.96
C CYS A 410 8.82 10.06 -13.07
N GLY A 411 9.36 8.84 -13.00
CA GLY A 411 10.25 8.23 -14.01
C GLY A 411 11.69 8.76 -14.06
N ALA A 412 12.08 9.69 -13.18
CA ALA A 412 13.46 10.21 -13.13
C ALA A 412 14.36 9.43 -12.17
N LEU A 413 14.48 8.12 -12.41
CA LEU A 413 15.25 7.19 -11.56
C LEU A 413 16.69 7.62 -11.33
N LEU A 414 17.36 8.22 -12.33
CA LEU A 414 18.73 8.72 -12.18
C LEU A 414 18.82 9.82 -11.10
N ASN A 415 17.85 10.73 -11.05
CA ASN A 415 17.80 11.78 -10.03
C ASN A 415 17.44 11.21 -8.66
N ALA A 416 16.48 10.28 -8.61
CA ALA A 416 16.13 9.57 -7.39
C ALA A 416 17.35 8.83 -6.80
N ARG A 417 18.12 8.13 -7.64
CA ARG A 417 19.35 7.43 -7.24
C ARG A 417 20.40 8.39 -6.72
N ARG A 418 20.64 9.53 -7.38
CA ARG A 418 21.59 10.55 -6.91
C ARG A 418 21.20 11.11 -5.54
N LEU A 419 19.91 11.38 -5.31
CA LEU A 419 19.43 11.83 -4.01
C LEU A 419 19.60 10.75 -2.95
N PHE A 420 19.24 9.51 -3.27
CA PHE A 420 19.43 8.37 -2.39
C PHE A 420 20.89 8.20 -1.96
N GLU A 421 21.86 8.33 -2.87
CA GLU A 421 23.29 8.22 -2.55
C GLU A 421 23.78 9.37 -1.64
N ARG A 422 23.11 10.53 -1.64
CA ARG A 422 23.42 11.69 -0.76
C ARG A 422 22.87 11.57 0.66
N ILE A 423 21.92 10.66 0.91
CA ILE A 423 21.36 10.47 2.26
C ILE A 423 22.45 9.91 3.19
N GLY A 424 22.83 10.67 4.21
CA GLY A 424 23.88 10.26 5.14
C GLY A 424 23.48 9.07 6.01
N LYS A 425 22.35 9.18 6.72
CA LYS A 425 21.79 8.13 7.58
C LYS A 425 20.48 7.63 6.99
N ARG A 426 20.55 6.50 6.28
CA ARG A 426 19.40 5.85 5.64
C ARG A 426 18.61 5.02 6.64
N ASP A 427 17.32 4.91 6.39
CA ASP A 427 16.42 3.95 7.05
C ASP A 427 15.77 3.02 6.01
N ASN A 428 14.91 2.11 6.47
CA ASN A 428 14.20 1.21 5.56
C ASN A 428 13.32 1.99 4.57
N VAL A 429 12.77 3.14 4.95
CA VAL A 429 11.94 3.97 4.05
C VAL A 429 12.78 4.53 2.90
N SER A 430 14.03 4.96 3.14
CA SER A 430 14.95 5.38 2.09
C SER A 430 15.20 4.27 1.06
N TRP A 431 15.44 3.03 1.54
CA TRP A 431 15.67 1.86 0.67
C TRP A 431 14.40 1.46 -0.07
N ASN A 432 13.25 1.48 0.59
CA ASN A 432 11.97 1.14 -0.01
C ASN A 432 11.59 2.10 -1.11
N ALA A 433 11.79 3.42 -0.93
CA ALA A 433 11.48 4.42 -1.96
C ALA A 433 12.23 4.16 -3.28
N ILE A 434 13.53 3.83 -3.21
CA ILE A 434 14.32 3.56 -4.42
C ILE A 434 14.03 2.18 -5.02
N ILE A 435 13.81 1.15 -4.18
CA ILE A 435 13.47 -0.21 -4.66
C ILE A 435 12.10 -0.18 -5.35
N VAL A 436 11.07 0.40 -4.70
CA VAL A 436 9.72 0.56 -5.29
C VAL A 436 9.81 1.32 -6.61
N GLY A 437 10.61 2.39 -6.66
CA GLY A 437 10.87 3.15 -7.87
C GLY A 437 11.33 2.29 -9.05
N TYR A 438 12.39 1.49 -8.86
CA TYR A 438 12.89 0.61 -9.91
C TYR A 438 11.88 -0.47 -10.33
N VAL A 439 11.10 -1.01 -9.38
CA VAL A 439 10.06 -2.00 -9.70
C VAL A 439 8.90 -1.39 -10.51
N GLN A 440 8.54 -0.13 -10.23
CA GLN A 440 7.46 0.57 -10.96
C GLN A 440 7.84 0.90 -12.40
N GLU A 441 9.11 1.19 -12.65
CA GLU A 441 9.65 1.48 -13.99
C GLU A 441 10.16 0.22 -14.71
N GLU A 442 9.76 -0.97 -14.24
CA GLU A 442 10.08 -2.27 -14.87
C GLU A 442 11.60 -2.52 -15.03
N ASP A 443 12.43 -1.98 -14.13
CA ASP A 443 13.86 -2.28 -14.03
C ASP A 443 14.10 -3.21 -12.82
N GLU A 444 13.66 -4.46 -12.96
CA GLU A 444 13.76 -5.44 -11.87
C GLU A 444 15.21 -5.77 -11.52
N ILE A 445 16.13 -5.66 -12.48
CA ILE A 445 17.55 -5.97 -12.27
C ILE A 445 18.15 -4.98 -11.25
N GLU A 446 17.96 -3.68 -11.44
CA GLU A 446 18.41 -2.69 -10.46
C GLU A 446 17.64 -2.78 -9.15
N ALA A 447 16.34 -3.11 -9.15
CA ALA A 447 15.58 -3.33 -7.92
C ALA A 447 16.21 -4.44 -7.06
N PHE A 448 16.56 -5.58 -7.66
CA PHE A 448 17.27 -6.67 -6.98
C PHE A 448 18.67 -6.28 -6.53
N PHE A 449 19.39 -5.49 -7.33
CA PHE A 449 20.71 -4.97 -6.96
C PHE A 449 20.61 -4.09 -5.70
N MET A 450 19.65 -3.16 -5.66
CA MET A 450 19.41 -2.29 -4.51
C MET A 450 18.97 -3.06 -3.27
N PHE A 451 18.13 -4.08 -3.42
CA PHE A 451 17.75 -4.97 -2.32
C PHE A 451 18.94 -5.74 -1.73
N ARG A 452 19.84 -6.26 -2.59
CA ARG A 452 21.07 -6.90 -2.13
C ARG A 452 21.99 -5.91 -1.42
N ARG A 453 22.06 -4.66 -1.88
CA ARG A 453 22.82 -3.60 -1.19
C ARG A 453 22.25 -3.29 0.19
N MET A 454 20.93 -3.17 0.33
CA MET A 454 20.25 -3.00 1.62
C MET A 454 20.65 -4.10 2.61
N MET A 455 20.61 -5.36 2.17
CA MET A 455 21.03 -6.52 2.96
C MET A 455 22.50 -6.46 3.35
N SER A 456 23.39 -6.12 2.41
CA SER A 456 24.84 -6.02 2.66
C SER A 456 25.20 -4.89 3.63
N ALA A 457 24.37 -3.85 3.69
CA ALA A 457 24.50 -2.73 4.63
C ALA A 457 23.96 -3.07 6.03
N GLY A 458 23.49 -4.30 6.27
CA GLY A 458 23.01 -4.79 7.57
C GLY A 458 21.57 -4.42 7.91
N PHE A 459 20.79 -3.89 6.95
CA PHE A 459 19.38 -3.58 7.16
C PHE A 459 18.53 -4.84 7.01
N VAL A 460 17.58 -5.02 7.94
CA VAL A 460 16.58 -6.11 7.85
C VAL A 460 15.42 -5.62 6.98
N PRO A 461 15.11 -6.30 5.86
CA PRO A 461 13.96 -5.97 5.02
C PRO A 461 12.67 -5.99 5.81
N ASP A 462 11.84 -4.97 5.60
CA ASP A 462 10.50 -4.93 6.15
C ASP A 462 9.47 -5.50 5.17
N GLU A 463 8.21 -5.48 5.59
CA GLU A 463 7.09 -5.99 4.80
C GLU A 463 7.00 -5.31 3.42
N VAL A 464 7.30 -4.00 3.34
CA VAL A 464 7.26 -3.23 2.09
C VAL A 464 8.41 -3.64 1.18
N SER A 465 9.65 -3.73 1.70
CA SER A 465 10.81 -4.18 0.93
C SER A 465 10.56 -5.53 0.26
N LEU A 466 10.02 -6.48 1.03
CA LEU A 466 9.77 -7.86 0.56
C LEU A 466 8.60 -7.93 -0.43
N ALA A 467 7.52 -7.18 -0.18
CA ALA A 467 6.39 -7.08 -1.11
C ALA A 467 6.83 -6.53 -2.49
N SER A 468 7.65 -5.48 -2.51
CA SER A 468 8.17 -4.88 -3.75
C SER A 468 9.06 -5.85 -4.53
N ILE A 469 9.97 -6.55 -3.86
CA ILE A 469 10.87 -7.51 -4.53
C ILE A 469 10.13 -8.78 -4.96
N LEU A 470 9.08 -9.19 -4.23
CA LEU A 470 8.19 -10.25 -4.70
C LEU A 470 7.44 -9.83 -5.96
N SER A 471 6.97 -8.59 -6.05
CA SER A 471 6.36 -8.05 -7.28
C SER A 471 7.36 -8.08 -8.45
N ALA A 472 8.60 -7.63 -8.22
CA ALA A 472 9.67 -7.72 -9.23
C ALA A 472 9.92 -9.17 -9.68
N THR A 473 9.92 -10.11 -8.73
CA THR A 473 10.07 -11.54 -9.03
C THR A 473 8.91 -12.07 -9.86
N ALA A 474 7.69 -11.63 -9.54
CA ALA A 474 6.47 -12.01 -10.22
C ALA A 474 6.47 -11.53 -11.67
N ASN A 475 6.94 -10.31 -11.93
CA ASN A 475 7.09 -9.74 -13.27
C ASN A 475 8.11 -10.54 -14.10
N LEU A 476 9.26 -10.90 -13.51
CA LEU A 476 10.26 -11.75 -14.15
C LEU A 476 9.83 -13.23 -14.30
N LYS A 477 8.73 -13.63 -13.66
CA LYS A 477 8.27 -15.03 -13.53
C LYS A 477 9.38 -15.98 -13.04
N ASP A 478 10.27 -15.47 -12.19
CA ASP A 478 11.44 -16.22 -11.68
C ASP A 478 11.08 -17.02 -10.43
N HIS A 479 10.55 -18.22 -10.64
CA HIS A 479 10.18 -19.16 -9.58
C HIS A 479 11.29 -19.48 -8.58
N CYS A 480 12.55 -19.51 -9.04
CA CYS A 480 13.68 -19.85 -8.17
C CYS A 480 13.95 -18.76 -7.14
N LYS A 481 13.97 -17.49 -7.59
CA LYS A 481 14.08 -16.34 -6.67
C LYS A 481 12.84 -16.22 -5.78
N GLY A 482 11.66 -16.51 -6.32
CA GLY A 482 10.40 -16.48 -5.57
C GLY A 482 10.41 -17.41 -4.36
N LYS A 483 10.90 -18.64 -4.54
CA LYS A 483 11.08 -19.60 -3.44
C LYS A 483 12.09 -19.14 -2.39
N GLN A 484 13.19 -18.51 -2.80
CA GLN A 484 14.17 -17.96 -1.85
C GLN A 484 13.55 -16.87 -0.98
N LEU A 485 12.77 -15.97 -1.58
CA LEU A 485 12.05 -14.91 -0.86
C LEU A 485 10.93 -15.47 0.04
N HIS A 486 10.25 -16.53 -0.38
CA HIS A 486 9.30 -17.23 0.48
C HIS A 486 9.99 -17.79 1.74
N CYS A 487 11.11 -18.50 1.61
CA CYS A 487 11.88 -18.96 2.77
C CYS A 487 12.32 -17.79 3.67
N PHE A 488 12.64 -16.64 3.07
CA PHE A 488 12.98 -15.43 3.81
C PHE A 488 11.77 -14.92 4.62
N LEU A 489 10.58 -14.80 4.01
CA LEU A 489 9.36 -14.40 4.72
C LEU A 489 9.04 -15.30 5.90
N VAL A 490 9.16 -16.62 5.73
CA VAL A 490 8.94 -17.62 6.80
C VAL A 490 9.92 -17.41 7.95
N LYS A 491 11.20 -17.13 7.66
CA LYS A 491 12.22 -16.88 8.68
C LYS A 491 11.88 -15.68 9.58
N TYR A 492 11.21 -14.66 9.04
CA TYR A 492 10.82 -13.45 9.77
C TYR A 492 9.36 -13.44 10.25
N GLY A 493 8.61 -14.52 10.01
CA GLY A 493 7.19 -14.61 10.40
C GLY A 493 6.26 -13.67 9.63
N LEU A 494 6.68 -13.20 8.45
CA LEU A 494 5.95 -12.25 7.61
C LEU A 494 5.08 -12.95 6.56
N GLU A 495 5.16 -14.27 6.42
CA GLU A 495 4.33 -15.06 5.51
C GLU A 495 2.83 -15.01 5.88
N LYS A 496 2.54 -14.74 7.16
CA LYS A 496 1.18 -14.56 7.69
C LYS A 496 0.69 -13.12 7.61
N SER A 497 1.57 -12.17 7.27
CA SER A 497 1.21 -10.77 7.20
C SER A 497 0.31 -10.52 6.00
N LEU A 498 -0.56 -9.52 6.11
CA LEU A 498 -1.57 -9.26 5.09
C LEU A 498 -0.92 -8.75 3.79
N TYR A 499 0.10 -7.89 3.85
CA TYR A 499 0.67 -7.28 2.65
C TYR A 499 1.70 -8.19 1.98
N ALA A 500 2.72 -8.64 2.71
CA ALA A 500 3.73 -9.54 2.12
C ALA A 500 3.16 -10.91 1.75
N GLY A 501 2.21 -11.45 2.53
CA GLY A 501 1.48 -12.66 2.16
C GLY A 501 0.68 -12.51 0.87
N SER A 502 -0.01 -11.37 0.67
CA SER A 502 -0.72 -11.07 -0.58
C SER A 502 0.22 -10.99 -1.78
N SER A 503 1.37 -10.30 -1.63
CA SER A 503 2.38 -10.22 -2.69
C SER A 503 3.03 -11.57 -3.01
N LEU A 504 3.16 -12.45 -2.01
CA LEU A 504 3.70 -13.79 -2.21
C LEU A 504 2.71 -14.68 -2.98
N ILE A 505 1.41 -14.56 -2.71
CA ILE A 505 0.34 -15.20 -3.49
C ILE A 505 0.39 -14.72 -4.95
N ASP A 506 0.46 -13.40 -5.18
CA ASP A 506 0.57 -12.82 -6.54
C ASP A 506 1.80 -13.37 -7.29
N MET A 507 2.94 -13.44 -6.61
CA MET A 507 4.17 -14.00 -7.18
C MET A 507 3.99 -15.45 -7.63
N TYR A 508 3.43 -16.30 -6.79
CA TYR A 508 3.19 -17.70 -7.17
C TYR A 508 2.17 -17.85 -8.30
N CYS A 509 1.10 -17.05 -8.29
CA CYS A 509 0.12 -17.01 -9.38
C CYS A 509 0.77 -16.63 -10.71
N LYS A 510 1.54 -15.52 -10.76
CA LYS A 510 2.21 -15.07 -12.00
C LYS A 510 3.31 -16.02 -12.48
N CYS A 511 3.93 -16.78 -11.57
CA CYS A 511 4.86 -17.86 -11.90
C CYS A 511 4.17 -19.16 -12.37
N GLY A 512 2.83 -19.20 -12.41
CA GLY A 512 2.06 -20.37 -12.85
C GLY A 512 1.95 -21.50 -11.81
N VAL A 513 2.27 -21.24 -10.53
CA VAL A 513 2.24 -22.24 -9.44
C VAL A 513 1.06 -21.97 -8.51
N VAL A 514 -0.15 -22.06 -9.07
CA VAL A 514 -1.40 -21.63 -8.42
C VAL A 514 -1.77 -22.50 -7.20
N GLU A 515 -1.33 -23.76 -7.15
CA GLU A 515 -1.53 -24.66 -6.01
C GLU A 515 -0.77 -24.17 -4.77
N ALA A 516 0.46 -23.68 -4.96
CA ALA A 516 1.25 -23.11 -3.87
C ALA A 516 0.61 -21.81 -3.33
N ALA A 517 0.10 -20.97 -4.23
CA ALA A 517 -0.65 -19.77 -3.88
C ALA A 517 -1.92 -20.11 -3.06
N SER A 518 -2.66 -21.13 -3.48
CA SER A 518 -3.88 -21.60 -2.82
C SER A 518 -3.59 -22.19 -1.43
N ALA A 519 -2.50 -22.95 -1.29
CA ALA A 519 -2.06 -23.46 0.01
C ALA A 519 -1.69 -22.33 0.98
N LEU A 520 -0.94 -21.33 0.51
CA LEU A 520 -0.56 -20.16 1.32
C LEU A 520 -1.79 -19.36 1.77
N PHE A 521 -2.75 -19.15 0.87
CA PHE A 521 -4.01 -18.48 1.17
C PHE A 521 -4.80 -19.17 2.28
N SER A 522 -4.83 -20.50 2.30
CA SER A 522 -5.50 -21.25 3.36
C SER A 522 -4.87 -21.02 4.75
N TYR A 523 -3.57 -20.77 4.80
CA TYR A 523 -2.79 -20.59 6.02
C TYR A 523 -2.86 -19.15 6.58
N MET A 524 -3.24 -18.16 5.77
CA MET A 524 -3.34 -16.76 6.21
C MET A 524 -4.54 -16.52 7.15
N PRO A 525 -4.34 -15.95 8.36
CA PRO A 525 -5.39 -15.77 9.36
C PRO A 525 -6.38 -14.66 9.02
N LYS A 526 -5.94 -13.64 8.28
CA LYS A 526 -6.78 -12.57 7.73
C LYS A 526 -6.56 -12.50 6.22
N LYS A 527 -7.64 -12.28 5.49
CA LYS A 527 -7.67 -12.20 4.02
C LYS A 527 -8.24 -10.84 3.63
N ASN A 528 -7.76 -10.29 2.52
CA ASN A 528 -8.27 -9.03 1.98
C ASN A 528 -8.61 -9.19 0.50
N VAL A 529 -9.13 -8.11 -0.08
CA VAL A 529 -9.47 -8.06 -1.51
C VAL A 529 -8.22 -8.27 -2.39
N VAL A 530 -7.03 -7.82 -1.96
CA VAL A 530 -5.79 -7.91 -2.73
C VAL A 530 -5.34 -9.37 -2.96
N CYS A 531 -5.23 -10.20 -1.90
CA CYS A 531 -4.84 -11.60 -2.07
C CYS A 531 -5.87 -12.41 -2.87
N LEU A 532 -7.16 -12.07 -2.73
CA LEU A 532 -8.23 -12.72 -3.50
C LEU A 532 -8.19 -12.32 -4.97
N ASN A 533 -7.91 -11.06 -5.30
CA ASN A 533 -7.71 -10.62 -6.69
C ASN A 533 -6.52 -11.31 -7.34
N ALA A 534 -5.41 -11.47 -6.61
CA ALA A 534 -4.23 -12.21 -7.08
C ALA A 534 -4.56 -13.68 -7.38
N LEU A 535 -5.37 -14.34 -6.52
CA LEU A 535 -5.86 -15.70 -6.79
C LEU A 535 -6.84 -15.76 -7.96
N ILE A 536 -7.77 -14.82 -8.06
CA ILE A 536 -8.71 -14.74 -9.18
C ILE A 536 -7.94 -14.61 -10.49
N SER A 537 -6.95 -13.71 -10.56
CA SER A 537 -6.10 -13.55 -11.74
C SER A 537 -5.30 -14.81 -12.07
N GLY A 538 -4.70 -15.47 -11.07
CA GLY A 538 -3.96 -16.71 -11.27
C GLY A 538 -4.84 -17.87 -11.75
N HIS A 539 -6.02 -18.04 -11.16
CA HIS A 539 -6.98 -19.07 -11.56
C HIS A 539 -7.65 -18.75 -12.91
N ALA A 540 -7.90 -17.48 -13.22
CA ALA A 540 -8.48 -17.03 -14.48
C ALA A 540 -7.66 -17.48 -15.70
N GLN A 541 -6.33 -17.51 -15.58
CA GLN A 541 -5.44 -18.01 -16.63
C GLN A 541 -5.58 -19.52 -16.89
N LEU A 542 -6.10 -20.28 -15.92
CA LEU A 542 -6.27 -21.74 -16.01
C LEU A 542 -7.72 -22.15 -16.30
N SER A 543 -8.67 -21.53 -15.61
CA SER A 543 -10.07 -21.95 -15.53
C SER A 543 -10.95 -20.81 -14.98
N LEU A 544 -11.91 -20.34 -15.78
CA LEU A 544 -12.91 -19.37 -15.32
C LEU A 544 -13.70 -19.90 -14.12
N GLU A 545 -14.07 -21.18 -14.11
CA GLU A 545 -14.83 -21.81 -13.02
C GLU A 545 -14.11 -21.67 -11.66
N SER A 546 -12.80 -21.87 -11.64
CA SER A 546 -11.98 -21.74 -10.43
C SER A 546 -11.94 -20.29 -9.95
N ALA A 547 -11.77 -19.33 -10.86
CA ALA A 547 -11.82 -17.90 -10.55
C ALA A 547 -13.18 -17.47 -9.96
N VAL A 548 -14.28 -17.99 -10.53
CA VAL A 548 -15.65 -17.74 -10.03
C VAL A 548 -15.86 -18.28 -8.62
N ASN A 549 -15.26 -19.43 -8.28
CA ASN A 549 -15.35 -19.97 -6.92
C ASN A 549 -14.65 -19.08 -5.89
N ILE A 550 -13.49 -18.51 -6.23
CA ILE A 550 -12.81 -17.53 -5.37
C ILE A 550 -13.63 -16.24 -5.25
N PHE A 551 -14.27 -15.78 -6.32
CA PHE A 551 -15.17 -14.63 -6.28
C PHE A 551 -16.39 -14.87 -5.37
N LYS A 552 -17.02 -16.05 -5.44
CA LYS A 552 -18.10 -16.44 -4.52
C LYS A 552 -17.64 -16.46 -3.06
N TYR A 553 -16.43 -16.95 -2.81
CA TYR A 553 -15.83 -16.90 -1.47
C TYR A 553 -15.68 -15.46 -0.97
N MET A 554 -15.18 -14.54 -1.80
CA MET A 554 -15.06 -13.12 -1.46
C MET A 554 -16.40 -12.52 -0.99
N LEU A 555 -17.48 -12.80 -1.73
CA LEU A 555 -18.82 -12.33 -1.38
C LEU A 555 -19.33 -12.94 -0.07
N SER A 556 -19.05 -14.23 0.17
CA SER A 556 -19.46 -14.93 1.40
C SER A 556 -18.78 -14.38 2.66
N ASP A 557 -17.52 -13.92 2.53
CA ASP A 557 -16.75 -13.31 3.62
C ASP A 557 -17.06 -11.81 3.81
N ARG A 558 -18.09 -11.31 3.13
CA ARG A 558 -18.54 -9.89 3.14
C ARG A 558 -17.46 -8.89 2.74
N LEU A 559 -16.46 -9.35 1.99
CA LEU A 559 -15.47 -8.47 1.36
C LEU A 559 -16.11 -7.82 0.13
N ARG A 560 -15.98 -6.51 -0.01
CA ARG A 560 -16.51 -5.79 -1.17
C ARG A 560 -15.56 -5.98 -2.36
N PRO A 561 -16.05 -6.52 -3.50
CA PRO A 561 -15.26 -6.55 -4.73
C PRO A 561 -14.80 -5.15 -5.13
N SER A 562 -13.56 -5.07 -5.59
CA SER A 562 -12.98 -3.86 -6.16
C SER A 562 -13.14 -3.83 -7.68
N GLU A 563 -12.86 -2.69 -8.30
CA GLU A 563 -12.79 -2.56 -9.77
C GLU A 563 -11.81 -3.57 -10.39
N VAL A 564 -10.64 -3.76 -9.77
CA VAL A 564 -9.65 -4.77 -10.18
C VAL A 564 -10.22 -6.20 -10.14
N THR A 565 -11.12 -6.49 -9.21
CA THR A 565 -11.78 -7.80 -9.10
C THR A 565 -12.65 -8.07 -10.32
N PHE A 566 -13.40 -7.06 -10.77
CA PHE A 566 -14.25 -7.20 -11.94
C PHE A 566 -13.45 -7.20 -13.23
N ALA A 567 -12.47 -6.32 -13.37
CA ALA A 567 -11.58 -6.28 -14.52
C ALA A 567 -10.93 -7.65 -14.79
N THR A 568 -10.33 -8.25 -13.76
CA THR A 568 -9.70 -9.58 -13.87
C THR A 568 -10.69 -10.70 -14.23
N LEU A 569 -11.93 -10.66 -13.73
CA LEU A 569 -12.97 -11.62 -14.11
C LEU A 569 -13.45 -11.41 -15.54
N LEU A 570 -13.57 -10.15 -15.99
CA LEU A 570 -14.02 -9.81 -17.35
C LEU A 570 -12.97 -10.17 -18.40
N GLU A 571 -11.68 -9.97 -18.11
CA GLU A 571 -10.57 -10.41 -18.97
C GLU A 571 -10.56 -11.93 -19.15
N ALA A 572 -10.96 -12.68 -18.11
CA ALA A 572 -11.10 -14.13 -18.18
C ALA A 572 -12.30 -14.58 -19.04
N CYS A 573 -13.25 -13.69 -19.34
CA CYS A 573 -14.45 -13.97 -20.13
C CYS A 573 -14.20 -13.70 -21.63
N SER A 574 -13.10 -14.23 -22.18
CA SER A 574 -12.68 -13.93 -23.56
C SER A 574 -13.32 -14.83 -24.63
N SER A 575 -14.12 -15.84 -24.24
CA SER A 575 -14.73 -16.81 -25.16
C SER A 575 -16.25 -16.63 -25.27
N ASP A 576 -16.82 -17.07 -26.40
CA ASP A 576 -18.29 -17.06 -26.63
C ASP A 576 -19.06 -17.88 -25.58
N LEU A 577 -18.43 -18.92 -25.00
CA LEU A 577 -19.01 -19.77 -23.96
C LEU A 577 -19.14 -19.03 -22.61
N ASP A 578 -18.24 -18.08 -22.36
CA ASP A 578 -18.11 -17.38 -21.08
C ASP A 578 -18.84 -16.02 -21.05
N LEU A 579 -19.28 -15.54 -22.21
CA LEU A 579 -19.96 -14.25 -22.39
C LEU A 579 -21.16 -14.07 -21.44
N TYR A 580 -21.94 -15.13 -21.20
CA TYR A 580 -23.11 -15.03 -20.32
C TYR A 580 -22.74 -14.68 -18.88
N PHE A 581 -21.60 -15.19 -18.39
CA PHE A 581 -21.09 -14.83 -17.08
C PHE A 581 -20.55 -13.39 -17.07
N GLY A 582 -19.81 -12.99 -18.10
CA GLY A 582 -19.35 -11.62 -18.27
C GLY A 582 -20.49 -10.60 -18.26
N MET A 583 -21.61 -10.88 -18.93
CA MET A 583 -22.82 -10.06 -18.88
C MET A 583 -23.45 -9.99 -17.49
N GLN A 584 -23.43 -11.07 -16.71
CA GLN A 584 -23.89 -11.04 -15.32
C GLN A 584 -23.01 -10.13 -14.46
N ILE A 585 -21.69 -10.18 -14.64
CA ILE A 585 -20.75 -9.28 -13.97
C ILE A 585 -21.03 -7.83 -14.37
N HIS A 586 -21.23 -7.55 -15.66
CA HIS A 586 -21.61 -6.21 -16.12
C HIS A 586 -22.89 -5.70 -15.43
N CYS A 587 -23.95 -6.51 -15.36
CA CYS A 587 -25.17 -6.14 -14.62
C CYS A 587 -24.92 -5.96 -13.12
N PHE A 588 -24.00 -6.70 -12.53
CA PHE A 588 -23.66 -6.58 -11.11
C PHE A 588 -22.89 -5.29 -10.80
N ILE A 589 -21.97 -4.88 -11.67
CA ILE A 589 -21.27 -3.58 -11.60
C ILE A 589 -22.29 -2.43 -11.59
N LEU A 590 -23.25 -2.46 -12.52
CA LEU A 590 -24.34 -1.47 -12.59
C LEU A 590 -25.15 -1.39 -11.29
N LYS A 591 -25.51 -2.54 -10.70
CA LYS A 591 -26.27 -2.60 -9.44
C LYS A 591 -25.51 -2.05 -8.24
N LEU A 592 -24.18 -2.15 -8.23
CA LEU A 592 -23.34 -1.62 -7.17
C LEU A 592 -23.18 -0.08 -7.25
N GLY A 593 -23.64 0.54 -8.34
CA GLY A 593 -23.47 1.98 -8.56
C GLY A 593 -22.01 2.38 -8.75
N LEU A 594 -21.13 1.43 -9.10
CA LEU A 594 -19.78 1.74 -9.54
C LEU A 594 -19.90 2.52 -10.85
N SER A 595 -19.59 3.80 -10.80
CA SER A 595 -19.76 4.70 -11.93
C SER A 595 -18.70 4.41 -13.00
N TYR A 596 -19.10 4.35 -14.27
CA TYR A 596 -18.19 4.34 -15.43
C TYR A 596 -17.34 5.62 -15.58
N ASN A 597 -17.39 6.53 -14.59
CA ASN A 597 -16.48 7.66 -14.51
C ASN A 597 -15.03 7.22 -14.30
N ASP A 598 -14.79 6.00 -13.79
CA ASP A 598 -13.46 5.38 -13.81
C ASP A 598 -13.28 4.58 -15.12
N GLU A 599 -12.36 5.06 -15.94
CA GLU A 599 -12.03 4.53 -17.28
C GLU A 599 -11.59 3.06 -17.23
N PHE A 600 -11.02 2.62 -16.12
CA PHE A 600 -10.43 1.30 -15.96
C PHE A 600 -11.42 0.15 -16.19
N LEU A 601 -12.61 0.19 -15.58
CA LEU A 601 -13.63 -0.84 -15.79
C LEU A 601 -14.26 -0.80 -17.17
N ALA A 602 -14.39 0.39 -17.75
CA ALA A 602 -14.95 0.55 -19.09
C ALA A 602 -14.06 -0.11 -20.14
N VAL A 603 -12.74 -0.01 -19.99
CA VAL A 603 -11.75 -0.69 -20.85
C VAL A 603 -11.92 -2.22 -20.80
N SER A 604 -11.99 -2.82 -19.60
CA SER A 604 -12.16 -4.27 -19.47
C SER A 604 -13.51 -4.78 -20.01
N LEU A 605 -14.60 -4.03 -19.81
CA LEU A 605 -15.91 -4.38 -20.36
C LEU A 605 -15.96 -4.31 -21.87
N LEU A 606 -15.42 -3.23 -22.46
CA LEU A 606 -15.30 -3.10 -23.92
C LEU A 606 -14.42 -4.22 -24.48
N GLY A 607 -13.28 -4.49 -23.85
CA GLY A 607 -12.37 -5.58 -24.22
C GLY A 607 -13.08 -6.93 -24.25
N MET A 608 -13.84 -7.27 -23.20
CA MET A 608 -14.62 -8.51 -23.11
C MET A 608 -15.63 -8.63 -24.27
N TYR A 609 -16.42 -7.58 -24.53
CA TYR A 609 -17.39 -7.62 -25.63
C TYR A 609 -16.72 -7.74 -27.00
N MET A 610 -15.59 -7.06 -27.21
CA MET A 610 -14.82 -7.16 -28.44
C MET A 610 -14.20 -8.55 -28.61
N SER A 611 -13.63 -9.14 -27.56
CA SER A 611 -13.06 -10.51 -27.62
C SER A 611 -14.12 -11.58 -27.89
N ALA A 612 -15.33 -11.40 -27.34
CA ALA A 612 -16.49 -12.27 -27.59
C ALA A 612 -17.24 -11.93 -28.90
N ARG A 613 -16.64 -11.12 -29.80
CA ARG A 613 -17.20 -10.74 -31.11
C ARG A 613 -18.60 -10.10 -31.05
N ARG A 614 -18.96 -9.48 -29.93
CA ARG A 614 -20.24 -8.79 -29.67
C ARG A 614 -20.12 -7.28 -29.93
N ASN A 615 -19.76 -6.90 -31.15
CA ASN A 615 -19.49 -5.50 -31.52
C ASN A 615 -20.66 -4.55 -31.19
N ASN A 616 -21.90 -4.96 -31.41
CA ASN A 616 -23.06 -4.10 -31.13
C ASN A 616 -23.15 -3.69 -29.66
N ASP A 617 -22.91 -4.63 -28.73
CA ASP A 617 -22.96 -4.34 -27.30
C ASP A 617 -21.78 -3.46 -26.88
N ALA A 618 -20.58 -3.68 -27.48
CA ALA A 618 -19.42 -2.83 -27.26
C ALA A 618 -19.68 -1.39 -27.73
N VAL A 619 -20.30 -1.20 -28.90
CA VAL A 619 -20.65 0.12 -29.44
C VAL A 619 -21.73 0.80 -28.59
N SER A 620 -22.75 0.07 -28.14
CA SER A 620 -23.75 0.59 -27.21
C SER A 620 -23.12 1.05 -25.91
N LEU A 621 -22.29 0.21 -25.26
CA LEU A 621 -21.57 0.58 -24.05
C LEU A 621 -20.71 1.82 -24.27
N PHE A 622 -19.93 1.88 -25.36
CA PHE A 622 -19.10 3.02 -25.69
C PHE A 622 -19.91 4.32 -25.82
N SER A 623 -21.10 4.25 -26.42
CA SER A 623 -21.98 5.41 -26.57
C SER A 623 -22.50 5.96 -25.24
N GLU A 624 -22.68 5.10 -24.22
CA GLU A 624 -23.15 5.47 -22.88
C GLU A 624 -22.04 6.09 -22.00
N LEU A 625 -20.77 5.95 -22.36
CA LEU A 625 -19.65 6.48 -21.58
C LEU A 625 -19.57 8.02 -21.61
N PRO A 626 -19.20 8.68 -20.49
CA PRO A 626 -19.09 10.14 -20.41
C PRO A 626 -18.13 10.75 -21.44
N HIS A 627 -18.39 11.99 -21.86
CA HIS A 627 -17.48 12.77 -22.71
C HIS A 627 -16.66 13.77 -21.86
N PRO A 628 -15.38 14.05 -22.23
CA PRO A 628 -14.63 13.48 -23.35
C PRO A 628 -14.15 12.06 -23.09
N LYS A 629 -14.10 11.23 -24.15
CA LYS A 629 -13.60 9.85 -24.11
C LYS A 629 -12.09 9.84 -24.32
N SER A 630 -11.38 9.06 -23.52
CA SER A 630 -9.91 8.94 -23.57
C SER A 630 -9.40 8.18 -24.81
N THR A 631 -8.12 8.34 -25.12
CA THR A 631 -7.43 7.60 -26.19
C THR A 631 -7.54 6.08 -26.03
N ILE A 632 -7.48 5.57 -24.80
CA ILE A 632 -7.49 4.12 -24.54
C ILE A 632 -8.84 3.51 -24.94
N LEU A 633 -9.97 4.15 -24.60
CA LEU A 633 -11.30 3.65 -24.95
C LEU A 633 -11.49 3.53 -26.47
N TRP A 634 -11.01 4.51 -27.25
CA TRP A 634 -11.01 4.43 -28.71
C TRP A 634 -10.10 3.31 -29.22
N THR A 635 -8.92 3.16 -28.62
CA THR A 635 -7.96 2.13 -28.98
C THR A 635 -8.51 0.73 -28.79
N VAL A 636 -9.30 0.47 -27.74
CA VAL A 636 -9.94 -0.83 -27.51
C VAL A 636 -10.91 -1.20 -28.64
N LEU A 637 -11.73 -0.25 -29.11
CA LEU A 637 -12.63 -0.51 -30.24
C LEU A 637 -11.86 -0.73 -31.55
N ILE A 638 -10.84 0.07 -31.82
CA ILE A 638 -10.03 -0.04 -33.04
C ILE A 638 -9.26 -1.37 -33.06
N SER A 639 -8.57 -1.69 -31.97
CA SER A 639 -7.80 -2.94 -31.82
C SER A 639 -8.70 -4.16 -31.85
N GLY A 640 -9.84 -4.15 -31.16
CA GLY A 640 -10.80 -5.24 -31.16
C GLY A 640 -11.36 -5.53 -32.56
N ASN A 641 -11.67 -4.49 -33.35
CA ASN A 641 -12.12 -4.67 -34.73
C ASN A 641 -11.00 -5.18 -35.65
N ALA A 642 -9.78 -4.67 -35.48
CA ALA A 642 -8.62 -5.16 -36.22
C ALA A 642 -8.31 -6.63 -35.91
N GLN A 643 -8.44 -7.06 -34.65
CA GLN A 643 -8.23 -8.46 -34.22
C GLN A 643 -9.34 -9.40 -34.70
N ASN A 644 -10.57 -8.89 -34.85
CA ASN A 644 -11.71 -9.65 -35.36
C ASN A 644 -11.80 -9.66 -36.90
N ASP A 645 -10.69 -9.39 -37.60
CA ASP A 645 -10.58 -9.33 -39.06
C ASP A 645 -11.51 -8.31 -39.75
N ARG A 646 -11.98 -7.29 -39.01
CA ARG A 646 -12.82 -6.19 -39.52
C ARG A 646 -12.00 -4.91 -39.68
N GLY A 647 -11.03 -4.96 -40.60
CA GLY A 647 -10.11 -3.84 -40.82
C GLY A 647 -10.81 -2.56 -41.29
N ASP A 648 -11.94 -2.68 -41.98
CA ASP A 648 -12.76 -1.57 -42.46
C ASP A 648 -13.45 -0.83 -41.31
N GLU A 649 -14.09 -1.56 -40.38
CA GLU A 649 -14.67 -0.99 -39.16
C GLU A 649 -13.58 -0.32 -38.29
N ALA A 650 -12.40 -0.95 -38.17
CA ALA A 650 -11.28 -0.37 -37.42
C ALA A 650 -10.80 0.98 -38.00
N LEU A 651 -10.73 1.10 -39.33
CA LEU A 651 -10.37 2.36 -39.99
C LEU A 651 -11.44 3.44 -39.83
N LEU A 652 -12.73 3.07 -39.81
CA LEU A 652 -13.83 4.00 -39.54
C LEU A 652 -13.77 4.55 -38.11
N TRP A 653 -13.58 3.68 -37.11
CA TRP A 653 -13.43 4.11 -35.71
C TRP A 653 -12.22 5.03 -35.50
N TYR A 654 -11.12 4.78 -36.21
CA TYR A 654 -9.97 5.67 -36.21
C TYR A 654 -10.28 7.04 -36.82
N GLN A 655 -11.08 7.11 -37.90
CA GLN A 655 -11.52 8.38 -38.46
C GLN A 655 -12.40 9.16 -37.47
N GLU A 656 -13.35 8.48 -36.81
CA GLU A 656 -14.21 9.07 -35.78
C GLU A 656 -13.43 9.60 -34.58
N MET A 657 -12.44 8.85 -34.09
CA MET A 657 -11.51 9.29 -33.04
C MET A 657 -10.83 10.62 -33.40
N ARG A 658 -10.40 10.75 -34.66
CA ARG A 658 -9.77 11.97 -35.16
C ARG A 658 -10.73 13.14 -35.33
N ILE A 659 -11.97 12.88 -35.72
CA ILE A 659 -13.03 13.92 -35.79
C ILE A 659 -13.28 14.52 -34.41
N HIS A 660 -13.19 13.70 -33.36
CA HIS A 660 -13.30 14.12 -31.96
C HIS A 660 -12.02 14.78 -31.41
N ASN A 661 -11.01 15.05 -32.23
CA ASN A 661 -9.71 15.63 -31.87
C ASN A 661 -8.94 14.83 -30.80
N VAL A 662 -9.18 13.52 -30.70
CA VAL A 662 -8.40 12.65 -29.80
C VAL A 662 -7.10 12.26 -30.49
N ILE A 663 -5.98 12.44 -29.80
CA ILE A 663 -4.65 12.18 -30.34
C ILE A 663 -4.37 10.67 -30.27
N PRO A 664 -4.08 10.00 -31.40
CA PRO A 664 -3.67 8.60 -31.43
C PRO A 664 -2.35 8.38 -30.70
N ASP A 665 -2.27 7.28 -29.95
CA ASP A 665 -1.04 6.80 -29.35
C ASP A 665 -0.41 5.66 -30.18
N GLN A 666 0.71 5.14 -29.67
CA GLN A 666 1.43 3.99 -30.23
C GLN A 666 0.54 2.76 -30.48
N ALA A 667 -0.29 2.39 -29.48
CA ALA A 667 -1.17 1.22 -29.57
C ALA A 667 -2.28 1.42 -30.61
N THR A 668 -2.81 2.64 -30.72
CA THR A 668 -3.73 3.05 -31.78
C THR A 668 -3.07 2.84 -33.14
N PHE A 669 -1.87 3.39 -33.36
CA PHE A 669 -1.20 3.27 -34.65
C PHE A 669 -0.92 1.83 -35.05
N ALA A 670 -0.44 1.01 -34.12
CA ALA A 670 -0.21 -0.40 -34.39
C ALA A 670 -1.50 -1.13 -34.80
N SER A 671 -2.62 -0.83 -34.14
CA SER A 671 -3.93 -1.42 -34.44
C SER A 671 -4.48 -0.99 -35.80
N VAL A 672 -4.34 0.29 -36.16
CA VAL A 672 -4.80 0.81 -37.45
C VAL A 672 -3.91 0.31 -38.60
N LEU A 673 -2.59 0.23 -38.39
CA LEU A 673 -1.67 -0.36 -39.37
C LEU A 673 -1.95 -1.85 -39.56
N LYS A 674 -2.31 -2.56 -38.48
CA LYS A 674 -2.78 -3.94 -38.58
C LYS A 674 -4.04 -4.06 -39.42
N ALA A 675 -5.01 -3.17 -39.24
CA ALA A 675 -6.20 -3.11 -40.09
C ALA A 675 -5.85 -2.88 -41.58
N CYS A 676 -4.92 -1.97 -41.89
CA CYS A 676 -4.43 -1.77 -43.25
C CYS A 676 -3.74 -3.01 -43.82
N SER A 677 -2.98 -3.72 -42.99
CA SER A 677 -2.29 -4.96 -43.34
C SER A 677 -3.28 -6.08 -43.70
N ILE A 678 -4.35 -6.24 -42.91
CA ILE A 678 -5.42 -7.22 -43.14
C ILE A 678 -6.16 -6.92 -44.46
N LEU A 679 -6.43 -5.64 -44.73
CA LEU A 679 -7.10 -5.20 -45.95
C LEU A 679 -6.16 -5.12 -47.18
N ALA A 680 -4.86 -5.32 -47.00
CA ALA A 680 -3.83 -5.02 -47.99
C ALA A 680 -3.94 -3.60 -48.60
N SER A 681 -4.39 -2.61 -47.80
CA SER A 681 -4.56 -1.21 -48.25
C SER A 681 -3.26 -0.41 -48.10
N LEU A 682 -2.41 -0.45 -49.12
CA LEU A 682 -1.16 0.31 -49.16
C LEU A 682 -1.39 1.83 -49.10
N ALA A 683 -2.49 2.31 -49.69
CA ALA A 683 -2.80 3.74 -49.75
C ALA A 683 -3.09 4.32 -48.35
N ASP A 684 -3.90 3.62 -47.56
CA ASP A 684 -4.21 4.07 -46.20
C ASP A 684 -3.03 3.88 -45.26
N GLY A 685 -2.29 2.77 -45.41
CA GLY A 685 -1.03 2.54 -44.69
C GLY A 685 -0.01 3.66 -44.89
N LYS A 686 0.18 4.15 -46.13
CA LYS A 686 1.07 5.29 -46.43
C LYS A 686 0.60 6.60 -45.80
N LYS A 687 -0.71 6.87 -45.78
CA LYS A 687 -1.26 8.05 -45.09
C LYS A 687 -0.98 7.98 -43.60
N ILE A 688 -1.21 6.82 -42.97
CA ILE A 688 -0.97 6.61 -41.53
C ILE A 688 0.52 6.72 -41.21
N HIS A 689 1.40 6.13 -42.01
CA HIS A 689 2.84 6.25 -41.83
C HIS A 689 3.31 7.72 -41.85
N SER A 690 2.81 8.55 -42.78
CA SER A 690 3.14 9.98 -42.78
C SER A 690 2.71 10.70 -41.49
N LEU A 691 1.61 10.25 -40.88
CA LEU A 691 1.12 10.80 -39.63
C LEU A 691 1.93 10.33 -38.42
N VAL A 692 2.30 9.05 -38.38
CA VAL A 692 3.22 8.49 -37.37
C VAL A 692 4.49 9.33 -37.29
N PHE A 693 5.09 9.62 -38.45
CA PHE A 693 6.28 10.47 -38.55
C PHE A 693 6.03 11.89 -38.05
N ARG A 694 4.89 12.49 -38.41
CA ARG A 694 4.56 13.86 -37.99
C ARG A 694 4.33 13.99 -36.49
N ILE A 695 3.77 12.97 -35.84
CA ILE A 695 3.51 12.96 -34.39
C ILE A 695 4.78 12.58 -33.60
N GLY A 696 5.75 11.91 -34.24
CA GLY A 696 7.02 11.52 -33.63
C GLY A 696 7.05 10.10 -33.06
N PHE A 697 6.17 9.22 -33.56
CA PHE A 697 6.18 7.78 -33.22
C PHE A 697 6.97 6.94 -34.25
N ASP A 698 7.76 7.56 -35.13
CA ASP A 698 8.58 6.89 -36.15
C ASP A 698 9.70 6.01 -35.56
N LYS A 699 10.17 6.36 -34.36
CA LYS A 699 11.22 5.61 -33.64
C LYS A 699 10.67 4.59 -32.64
N ASP A 700 9.36 4.50 -32.54
CA ASP A 700 8.71 3.61 -31.62
C ASP A 700 8.75 2.15 -32.13
N GLU A 701 9.08 1.21 -31.24
CA GLU A 701 9.31 -0.20 -31.60
C GLU A 701 8.03 -0.91 -32.07
N LEU A 702 6.93 -0.73 -31.34
CA LEU A 702 5.65 -1.38 -31.63
C LEU A 702 5.03 -0.82 -32.91
N THR A 703 5.13 0.50 -33.12
CA THR A 703 4.69 1.17 -34.35
C THR A 703 5.56 0.77 -35.53
N GLY A 704 6.89 0.69 -35.35
CA GLY A 704 7.83 0.23 -36.37
C GLY A 704 7.52 -1.20 -36.83
N SER A 705 7.33 -2.14 -35.89
CA SER A 705 6.95 -3.53 -36.21
C SER A 705 5.60 -3.61 -36.93
N ALA A 706 4.62 -2.79 -36.57
CA ALA A 706 3.33 -2.74 -37.27
C ALA A 706 3.45 -2.15 -38.69
N LEU A 707 4.29 -1.13 -38.89
CA LEU A 707 4.60 -0.57 -40.21
C LEU A 707 5.28 -1.62 -41.11
N LEU A 708 6.18 -2.41 -40.56
CA LEU A 708 6.84 -3.52 -41.24
C LEU A 708 5.84 -4.56 -41.74
N ASP A 709 4.99 -5.08 -40.85
CA ASP A 709 3.94 -6.08 -41.19
C ASP A 709 2.96 -5.50 -42.22
N MET A 710 2.59 -4.23 -42.10
CA MET A 710 1.72 -3.54 -43.05
C MET A 710 2.35 -3.46 -44.44
N TYR A 711 3.56 -2.92 -44.57
CA TYR A 711 4.21 -2.80 -45.88
C TYR A 711 4.53 -4.16 -46.51
N ALA A 712 4.98 -5.13 -45.71
CA ALA A 712 5.30 -6.48 -46.17
C ALA A 712 4.06 -7.19 -46.74
N LYS A 713 2.92 -7.16 -46.02
CA LYS A 713 1.67 -7.77 -46.50
C LYS A 713 1.00 -7.00 -47.63
N CYS A 714 1.23 -5.70 -47.73
CA CYS A 714 0.81 -4.91 -48.89
C CYS A 714 1.74 -5.08 -50.12
N GLY A 715 2.82 -5.88 -50.01
CA GLY A 715 3.77 -6.16 -51.09
C GLY A 715 4.80 -5.05 -51.39
N ASP A 716 4.84 -3.97 -50.61
CA ASP A 716 5.85 -2.90 -50.77
C ASP A 716 7.10 -3.21 -49.94
N MET A 717 7.84 -4.22 -50.40
CA MET A 717 8.99 -4.76 -49.67
C MET A 717 10.14 -3.74 -49.55
N LYS A 718 10.23 -2.78 -50.48
CA LYS A 718 11.22 -1.71 -50.43
C LYS A 718 11.00 -0.80 -49.22
N SER A 719 9.75 -0.36 -49.02
CA SER A 719 9.38 0.47 -47.86
C SER A 719 9.52 -0.30 -46.55
N SER A 720 9.10 -1.58 -46.52
CA SER A 720 9.30 -2.46 -45.36
C SER A 720 10.79 -2.56 -44.97
N SER A 721 11.66 -2.81 -45.95
CA SER A 721 13.12 -2.89 -45.73
C SER A 721 13.75 -1.56 -45.29
N GLN A 722 13.15 -0.44 -45.64
CA GLN A 722 13.60 0.88 -45.19
C GLN A 722 13.27 1.07 -43.72
N VAL A 723 12.01 0.85 -43.33
CA VAL A 723 11.57 0.94 -41.93
C VAL A 723 12.43 0.04 -41.04
N PHE A 724 12.74 -1.19 -41.48
CA PHE A 724 13.54 -2.15 -40.71
C PHE A 724 14.96 -1.64 -40.43
N ARG A 725 15.55 -0.93 -41.39
CA ARG A 725 16.88 -0.34 -41.27
C ARG A 725 16.90 0.92 -40.40
N GLU A 726 15.80 1.66 -40.38
CA GLU A 726 15.66 2.91 -39.62
C GLU A 726 15.30 2.68 -38.13
N MET A 727 14.92 1.46 -37.73
CA MET A 727 14.68 1.12 -36.33
C MET A 727 15.97 1.29 -35.49
N VAL A 728 15.89 2.18 -34.48
CA VAL A 728 17.02 2.59 -33.61
C VAL A 728 17.20 1.68 -32.39
N SER A 729 16.14 1.00 -31.94
CA SER A 729 16.18 0.02 -30.85
C SER A 729 16.65 -1.36 -31.34
N LYS A 730 17.03 -2.23 -30.41
CA LYS A 730 17.46 -3.60 -30.73
C LYS A 730 16.27 -4.33 -31.37
N ARG A 731 16.38 -4.70 -32.65
CA ARG A 731 15.34 -5.42 -33.40
C ARG A 731 14.98 -6.72 -32.68
N ASP A 732 13.75 -6.81 -32.22
CA ASP A 732 13.21 -7.98 -31.56
C ASP A 732 12.94 -9.13 -32.55
N VAL A 733 12.69 -10.34 -32.03
CA VAL A 733 12.45 -11.52 -32.88
C VAL A 733 11.23 -11.31 -33.81
N ILE A 734 10.25 -10.51 -33.39
CA ILE A 734 9.01 -10.25 -34.16
C ILE A 734 9.31 -9.43 -35.43
N SER A 735 10.13 -8.39 -35.34
CA SER A 735 10.53 -7.58 -36.49
C SER A 735 11.35 -8.39 -37.51
N TRP A 736 12.28 -9.25 -37.05
CA TRP A 736 12.99 -10.20 -37.91
C TRP A 736 12.04 -11.18 -38.61
N ASN A 737 11.13 -11.79 -37.85
CA ASN A 737 10.15 -12.74 -38.38
C ASN A 737 9.23 -12.08 -39.43
N SER A 738 8.82 -10.84 -39.21
CA SER A 738 7.98 -10.08 -40.13
C SER A 738 8.68 -9.83 -41.47
N MET A 739 9.98 -9.53 -41.46
CA MET A 739 10.80 -9.38 -42.66
C MET A 739 10.99 -10.70 -43.41
N ILE A 740 11.35 -11.78 -42.71
CA ILE A 740 11.57 -13.10 -43.30
C ILE A 740 10.28 -13.61 -43.96
N VAL A 741 9.17 -13.59 -43.23
CA VAL A 741 7.86 -14.01 -43.76
C VAL A 741 7.39 -13.08 -44.89
N GLY A 742 7.65 -11.78 -44.76
CA GLY A 742 7.36 -10.78 -45.78
C GLY A 742 8.06 -11.08 -47.11
N TYR A 743 9.37 -11.28 -47.09
CA TYR A 743 10.14 -11.65 -48.28
C TYR A 743 9.71 -13.01 -48.85
N ALA A 744 9.49 -14.01 -47.99
CA ALA A 744 9.05 -15.35 -48.38
C ALA A 744 7.71 -15.32 -49.16
N LYS A 745 6.70 -14.63 -48.61
CA LYS A 745 5.36 -14.55 -49.22
C LYS A 745 5.32 -13.73 -50.51
N ASN A 746 6.21 -12.76 -50.66
CA ASN A 746 6.32 -11.94 -51.86
C ASN A 746 7.28 -12.52 -52.93
N GLY A 747 7.79 -13.74 -52.72
CA GLY A 747 8.59 -14.46 -53.71
C GLY A 747 10.08 -14.11 -53.73
N TYR A 748 10.58 -13.39 -52.72
CA TYR A 748 11.99 -12.99 -52.60
C TYR A 748 12.75 -13.93 -51.66
N ALA A 749 12.86 -15.21 -52.01
CA ALA A 749 13.42 -16.22 -51.11
C ALA A 749 14.88 -15.99 -50.72
N GLU A 750 15.72 -15.54 -51.67
CA GLU A 750 17.13 -15.21 -51.39
C GLU A 750 17.24 -14.10 -50.32
N SER A 751 16.46 -13.03 -50.44
CA SER A 751 16.43 -11.96 -49.44
C SER A 751 15.89 -12.43 -48.08
N ALA A 752 14.96 -13.40 -48.04
CA ALA A 752 14.50 -13.99 -46.77
C ALA A 752 15.63 -14.75 -46.06
N LEU A 753 16.48 -15.46 -46.80
CA LEU A 753 17.66 -16.14 -46.27
C LEU A 753 18.75 -15.15 -45.83
N GLU A 754 18.99 -14.08 -46.58
CA GLU A 754 19.92 -13.02 -46.20
C GLU A 754 19.55 -12.36 -44.86
N ILE A 755 18.27 -12.08 -44.65
CA ILE A 755 17.76 -11.55 -43.37
C ILE A 755 17.92 -12.56 -42.25
N PHE A 756 17.67 -13.85 -42.50
CA PHE A 756 17.90 -14.91 -41.52
C PHE A 756 19.39 -15.03 -41.12
N ASP A 757 20.31 -14.87 -42.08
CA ASP A 757 21.74 -14.83 -41.81
C ASP A 757 22.16 -13.59 -41.02
N GLU A 758 21.56 -12.43 -41.28
CA GLU A 758 21.76 -11.21 -40.49
C GLU A 758 21.27 -11.39 -39.05
N MET A 759 20.09 -11.97 -38.84
CA MET A 759 19.54 -12.30 -37.52
C MET A 759 20.52 -13.17 -36.71
N LYS A 760 21.11 -14.19 -37.34
CA LYS A 760 22.12 -15.06 -36.72
C LYS A 760 23.39 -14.28 -36.35
N ARG A 761 23.87 -13.39 -37.21
CA ARG A 761 25.06 -12.56 -36.96
C ARG A 761 24.88 -11.58 -35.80
N GLU A 762 23.67 -11.09 -35.58
CA GLU A 762 23.33 -10.23 -34.44
C GLU A 762 23.07 -11.00 -33.13
N ASN A 763 23.31 -12.33 -33.11
CA ASN A 763 23.05 -13.21 -31.98
C ASN A 763 21.58 -13.17 -31.49
N VAL A 764 20.63 -12.90 -32.39
CA VAL A 764 19.20 -13.04 -32.09
C VAL A 764 18.82 -14.50 -32.33
N LYS A 765 18.26 -15.16 -31.31
CA LYS A 765 17.94 -16.59 -31.38
C LYS A 765 16.68 -16.82 -32.23
N PRO A 766 16.76 -17.59 -33.33
CA PRO A 766 15.59 -17.98 -34.11
C PRO A 766 14.57 -18.77 -33.29
N ASP A 767 13.29 -18.51 -33.52
CA ASP A 767 12.17 -19.25 -32.95
C ASP A 767 11.47 -20.11 -34.03
N ASP A 768 10.43 -20.80 -33.61
CA ASP A 768 9.60 -21.62 -34.47
C ASP A 768 8.95 -20.82 -35.64
N VAL A 769 8.57 -19.56 -35.42
CA VAL A 769 8.00 -18.71 -36.48
C VAL A 769 9.09 -18.31 -37.48
N THR A 770 10.32 -18.05 -37.03
CA THR A 770 11.47 -17.79 -37.89
C THR A 770 11.68 -18.94 -38.87
N PHE A 771 11.76 -20.18 -38.36
CA PHE A 771 12.00 -21.35 -39.19
C PHE A 771 10.84 -21.62 -40.15
N LEU A 772 9.58 -21.43 -39.73
CA LEU A 772 8.44 -21.52 -40.63
C LEU A 772 8.56 -20.54 -41.81
N GLY A 773 8.94 -19.29 -41.53
CA GLY A 773 9.13 -18.26 -42.56
C GLY A 773 10.21 -18.63 -43.58
N VAL A 774 11.37 -19.09 -43.10
CA VAL A 774 12.49 -19.47 -43.98
C VAL A 774 12.19 -20.73 -44.77
N LEU A 775 11.57 -21.75 -44.16
CA LEU A 775 11.16 -22.97 -44.88
C LEU A 775 10.10 -22.68 -45.94
N THR A 776 9.20 -21.73 -45.69
CA THR A 776 8.24 -21.25 -46.70
C THR A 776 8.96 -20.60 -47.88
N ALA A 777 9.99 -19.79 -47.62
CA ALA A 777 10.82 -19.19 -48.66
C ALA A 777 11.52 -20.26 -49.52
N CYS A 778 12.16 -21.24 -48.87
CA CYS A 778 12.80 -22.35 -49.56
C CYS A 778 11.80 -23.14 -50.42
N SER A 779 10.61 -23.45 -49.88
CA SER A 779 9.55 -24.15 -50.62
C SER A 779 9.14 -23.40 -51.88
N HIS A 780 8.95 -22.09 -51.77
CA HIS A 780 8.50 -21.27 -52.89
C HIS A 780 9.58 -21.10 -53.97
N ALA A 781 10.87 -21.15 -53.63
CA ALA A 781 11.98 -20.98 -54.56
C ALA A 781 12.67 -22.27 -55.01
N GLY A 782 12.31 -23.43 -54.45
CA GLY A 782 12.89 -24.72 -54.84
C GLY A 782 14.28 -24.98 -54.29
N MET A 783 14.63 -24.35 -53.17
CA MET A 783 15.92 -24.50 -52.49
C MET A 783 15.90 -25.75 -51.60
N ILE A 784 15.96 -26.93 -52.23
CA ILE A 784 15.80 -28.23 -51.56
C ILE A 784 16.90 -28.46 -50.52
N SER A 785 18.16 -28.24 -50.89
CA SER A 785 19.33 -28.50 -50.04
C SER A 785 19.33 -27.58 -48.82
N GLU A 786 19.08 -26.30 -49.03
CA GLU A 786 19.04 -25.27 -47.99
C GLU A 786 17.86 -25.52 -47.04
N GLY A 787 16.68 -25.85 -47.57
CA GLY A 787 15.50 -26.16 -46.76
C GLY A 787 15.73 -27.38 -45.84
N GLN A 788 16.40 -28.43 -46.34
CA GLN A 788 16.79 -29.59 -45.53
C GLN A 788 17.79 -29.21 -44.43
N GLU A 789 18.84 -28.46 -44.77
CA GLU A 789 19.85 -28.03 -43.79
C GLU A 789 19.23 -27.18 -42.68
N ILE A 790 18.33 -26.25 -43.03
CA ILE A 790 17.64 -25.37 -42.10
C ILE A 790 16.69 -26.14 -41.18
N TYR A 791 16.00 -27.14 -41.71
CA TYR A 791 15.14 -28.02 -40.91
C TYR A 791 15.95 -28.85 -39.90
N ASP A 792 17.11 -29.37 -40.31
CA ASP A 792 18.02 -30.11 -39.43
C ASP A 792 18.62 -29.21 -38.34
N ASP A 793 19.03 -27.99 -38.69
CA ASP A 793 19.56 -26.99 -37.76
C ASP A 793 18.50 -26.58 -36.71
N MET A 794 17.24 -26.39 -37.13
CA MET A 794 16.11 -26.11 -36.25
C MET A 794 16.04 -27.10 -35.08
N ILE A 795 16.18 -28.40 -35.38
CA ILE A 795 16.07 -29.47 -34.40
C ILE A 795 17.37 -29.62 -33.59
N ARG A 796 18.50 -29.80 -34.27
CA ARG A 796 19.76 -30.22 -33.62
C ARG A 796 20.47 -29.07 -32.91
N ARG A 797 20.50 -27.88 -33.52
CA ARG A 797 21.29 -26.74 -33.04
C ARG A 797 20.46 -25.82 -32.16
N TYR A 798 19.22 -25.56 -32.55
CA TYR A 798 18.35 -24.61 -31.84
C TYR A 798 17.38 -25.25 -30.86
N GLY A 799 17.18 -26.58 -30.95
CA GLY A 799 16.30 -27.34 -30.07
C GLY A 799 14.82 -27.02 -30.25
N VAL A 800 14.44 -26.49 -31.42
CA VAL A 800 13.06 -26.13 -31.75
C VAL A 800 12.32 -27.38 -32.20
N ARG A 801 11.20 -27.71 -31.53
CA ARG A 801 10.41 -28.90 -31.85
C ARG A 801 9.62 -28.67 -33.15
N PRO A 802 9.70 -29.58 -34.14
CA PRO A 802 8.91 -29.46 -35.36
C PRO A 802 7.41 -29.42 -35.08
N ARG A 803 6.70 -28.47 -35.72
CA ARG A 803 5.24 -28.43 -35.79
C ARG A 803 4.74 -28.99 -37.11
N VAL A 804 3.45 -29.28 -37.16
CA VAL A 804 2.72 -29.65 -38.39
C VAL A 804 3.05 -28.67 -39.52
N ASP A 805 3.05 -27.36 -39.26
CA ASP A 805 3.32 -26.34 -40.28
C ASP A 805 4.74 -26.43 -40.86
N HIS A 806 5.76 -26.70 -40.03
CA HIS A 806 7.14 -26.88 -40.51
C HIS A 806 7.24 -28.11 -41.40
N CYS A 807 6.60 -29.21 -40.98
CA CYS A 807 6.55 -30.45 -41.74
C CYS A 807 5.78 -30.27 -43.05
N ALA A 808 4.67 -29.54 -43.04
CA ALA A 808 3.90 -29.20 -44.23
C ALA A 808 4.73 -28.37 -45.23
N CYS A 809 5.53 -27.40 -44.76
CA CYS A 809 6.46 -26.66 -45.61
C CYS A 809 7.54 -27.56 -46.23
N MET A 810 8.06 -28.55 -45.50
CA MET A 810 9.03 -29.52 -46.05
C MET A 810 8.40 -30.43 -47.11
N ILE A 811 7.17 -30.89 -46.88
CA ILE A 811 6.42 -31.68 -47.87
C ILE A 811 6.11 -30.84 -49.10
N ASP A 812 5.69 -29.59 -48.93
CA ASP A 812 5.46 -28.66 -50.03
C ASP A 812 6.76 -28.39 -50.80
N LEU A 813 7.90 -28.23 -50.11
CA LEU A 813 9.23 -28.07 -50.72
C LEU A 813 9.60 -29.26 -51.60
N PHE A 814 9.52 -30.49 -51.09
CA PHE A 814 9.82 -31.67 -51.91
C PHE A 814 8.78 -31.88 -53.01
N GLY A 815 7.50 -31.77 -52.64
CA GLY A 815 6.37 -32.10 -53.48
C GLY A 815 6.18 -31.15 -54.65
N ARG A 816 6.25 -29.84 -54.41
CA ARG A 816 6.10 -28.82 -55.46
C ARG A 816 7.17 -28.94 -56.54
N TRP A 817 8.36 -29.37 -56.17
CA TRP A 817 9.52 -29.48 -57.07
C TRP A 817 9.79 -30.89 -57.60
N GLY A 818 8.86 -31.84 -57.39
CA GLY A 818 8.86 -33.15 -58.04
C GLY A 818 9.60 -34.26 -57.28
N PHE A 819 10.14 -33.98 -56.11
CA PHE A 819 10.79 -34.95 -55.22
C PHE A 819 9.76 -35.73 -54.38
N LEU A 820 8.78 -36.34 -55.06
CA LEU A 820 7.63 -36.97 -54.40
C LEU A 820 8.01 -38.17 -53.53
N ARG A 821 9.07 -38.90 -53.89
CA ARG A 821 9.57 -40.02 -53.08
C ARG A 821 10.17 -39.51 -51.78
N GLU A 822 10.99 -38.47 -51.85
CA GLU A 822 11.62 -37.84 -50.70
C GLU A 822 10.56 -37.22 -49.76
N ALA A 823 9.49 -36.65 -50.33
CA ALA A 823 8.33 -36.20 -49.57
C ALA A 823 7.62 -37.35 -48.83
N GLU A 824 7.46 -38.50 -49.48
CA GLU A 824 6.87 -39.71 -48.89
C GLU A 824 7.72 -40.29 -47.75
N GLU A 825 9.03 -40.42 -47.98
CA GLU A 825 10.01 -40.85 -46.98
C GLU A 825 10.01 -39.90 -45.78
N PHE A 826 9.89 -38.58 -46.02
CA PHE A 826 9.79 -37.60 -44.96
C PHE A 826 8.51 -37.80 -44.11
N ILE A 827 7.36 -38.04 -44.74
CA ILE A 827 6.08 -38.34 -44.06
C ILE A 827 6.20 -39.62 -43.20
N GLU A 828 6.83 -40.67 -43.73
CA GLU A 828 7.02 -41.94 -43.03
C GLU A 828 8.02 -41.81 -41.86
N SER A 829 8.95 -40.85 -41.92
CA SER A 829 9.95 -40.59 -40.88
C SER A 829 9.47 -39.68 -39.74
N MET A 830 8.25 -39.14 -39.80
CA MET A 830 7.76 -38.21 -38.78
C MET A 830 7.55 -38.88 -37.42
N GLY A 831 7.96 -38.21 -36.35
CA GLY A 831 7.80 -38.70 -34.96
C GLY A 831 6.39 -38.56 -34.38
N PHE A 832 5.38 -38.24 -35.20
CA PHE A 832 3.98 -38.11 -34.82
C PHE A 832 3.07 -38.46 -36.01
N GLU A 833 1.80 -38.79 -35.74
CA GLU A 833 0.85 -39.15 -36.80
C GLU A 833 0.57 -37.94 -37.73
N PRO A 834 0.76 -38.07 -39.05
CA PRO A 834 0.52 -36.98 -39.98
C PRO A 834 -0.98 -36.64 -40.07
N ASP A 835 -1.31 -35.35 -40.00
CA ASP A 835 -2.69 -34.87 -39.99
C ASP A 835 -3.26 -34.63 -41.39
N SER A 836 -4.50 -34.15 -41.46
CA SER A 836 -5.19 -33.89 -42.72
C SER A 836 -4.48 -32.83 -43.58
N MET A 837 -3.80 -31.85 -42.98
CA MET A 837 -3.08 -30.80 -43.69
C MET A 837 -1.82 -31.34 -44.39
N ILE A 838 -1.06 -32.21 -43.72
CA ILE A 838 0.11 -32.87 -44.30
C ILE A 838 -0.27 -33.68 -45.53
N TRP A 839 -1.28 -34.55 -45.40
CA TRP A 839 -1.73 -35.39 -46.51
C TRP A 839 -2.36 -34.56 -47.65
N ALA A 840 -2.99 -33.41 -47.34
CA ALA A 840 -3.57 -32.52 -48.36
C ALA A 840 -2.47 -31.88 -49.21
N THR A 841 -1.41 -31.39 -48.56
CA THR A 841 -0.24 -30.79 -49.21
C THR A 841 0.47 -31.80 -50.12
N TYR A 842 0.64 -33.04 -49.63
CA TYR A 842 1.24 -34.12 -50.42
C TYR A 842 0.36 -34.56 -51.61
N LEU A 843 -0.96 -34.69 -51.41
CA LEU A 843 -1.91 -35.00 -52.48
C LEU A 843 -1.92 -33.92 -53.57
N SER A 844 -1.88 -32.64 -53.18
CA SER A 844 -1.79 -31.53 -54.12
C SER A 844 -0.51 -31.62 -54.98
N SER A 845 0.61 -31.98 -54.36
CA SER A 845 1.90 -32.16 -55.03
C SER A 845 1.91 -33.36 -55.98
N CYS A 846 1.35 -34.49 -55.57
CA CYS A 846 1.19 -35.66 -56.45
C CYS A 846 0.35 -35.34 -57.68
N ARG A 847 -0.73 -34.56 -57.50
CA ARG A 847 -1.55 -34.06 -58.62
C ARG A 847 -0.79 -33.13 -59.54
N LEU A 848 0.02 -32.22 -58.98
CA LEU A 848 0.82 -31.25 -59.77
C LEU A 848 1.76 -31.97 -60.75
N HIS A 849 2.37 -33.08 -60.32
CA HIS A 849 3.33 -33.86 -61.12
C HIS A 849 2.72 -35.11 -61.79
N GLY A 850 1.41 -35.35 -61.61
CA GLY A 850 0.72 -36.48 -62.23
C GLY A 850 1.10 -37.87 -61.68
N ASP A 851 1.58 -37.98 -60.44
CA ASP A 851 1.89 -39.28 -59.81
C ASP A 851 0.63 -39.89 -59.18
N GLU A 852 -0.04 -40.72 -59.97
CA GLU A 852 -1.31 -41.34 -59.62
C GLU A 852 -1.21 -42.32 -58.45
N LYS A 853 -0.10 -43.08 -58.35
CA LYS A 853 0.06 -44.11 -57.30
C LYS A 853 0.19 -43.48 -55.91
N ARG A 854 1.04 -42.47 -55.79
CA ARG A 854 1.23 -41.73 -54.52
C ARG A 854 0.02 -40.85 -54.22
N GLY A 855 -0.57 -40.23 -55.24
CA GLY A 855 -1.80 -39.46 -55.12
C GLY A 855 -2.98 -40.29 -54.59
N GLN A 856 -3.15 -41.52 -55.07
CA GLN A 856 -4.18 -42.42 -54.55
C GLN A 856 -3.99 -42.72 -53.05
N ARG A 857 -2.77 -43.13 -52.65
CA ARG A 857 -2.44 -43.38 -51.23
C ARG A 857 -2.73 -42.17 -50.35
N ALA A 858 -2.30 -40.98 -50.79
CA ALA A 858 -2.49 -39.75 -50.04
C ALA A 858 -3.97 -39.40 -49.87
N ALA A 859 -4.79 -39.59 -50.91
CA ALA A 859 -6.23 -39.34 -50.84
C ALA A 859 -6.96 -40.35 -49.94
N GLU A 860 -6.60 -41.64 -50.01
CA GLU A 860 -7.16 -42.68 -49.13
C GLU A 860 -6.86 -42.37 -47.65
N LYS A 861 -5.62 -41.99 -47.32
CA LYS A 861 -5.23 -41.58 -45.96
C LYS A 861 -6.00 -40.35 -45.49
N LEU A 862 -6.23 -39.38 -46.37
CA LEU A 862 -6.98 -38.18 -46.00
C LEU A 862 -8.48 -38.44 -45.81
N ILE A 863 -9.04 -39.43 -46.52
CA ILE A 863 -10.42 -39.92 -46.33
C ILE A 863 -10.58 -40.68 -45.02
N GLU A 864 -9.54 -41.39 -44.56
CA GLU A 864 -9.54 -42.03 -43.23
C GLU A 864 -9.56 -40.97 -42.11
N LEU A 865 -8.79 -39.89 -42.26
CA LEU A 865 -8.67 -38.82 -41.26
C LEU A 865 -9.86 -37.87 -41.22
N ASP A 866 -10.42 -37.50 -42.38
CA ASP A 866 -11.58 -36.61 -42.49
C ASP A 866 -12.61 -37.17 -43.51
N PRO A 867 -13.45 -38.12 -43.08
CA PRO A 867 -14.41 -38.79 -43.95
C PRO A 867 -15.47 -37.88 -44.59
N HIS A 868 -15.73 -36.71 -44.01
CA HIS A 868 -16.81 -35.81 -44.42
C HIS A 868 -16.35 -34.68 -45.35
N ASN A 869 -15.04 -34.49 -45.51
CA ASN A 869 -14.51 -33.52 -46.45
C ASN A 869 -14.68 -33.99 -47.90
N SER A 870 -15.25 -33.16 -48.76
CA SER A 870 -15.51 -33.50 -50.17
C SER A 870 -14.28 -33.38 -51.08
N SER A 871 -13.31 -32.54 -50.72
CA SER A 871 -12.06 -32.29 -51.48
C SER A 871 -11.29 -33.55 -51.88
N PRO A 872 -11.03 -34.51 -50.96
CA PRO A 872 -10.13 -35.63 -51.23
C PRO A 872 -10.77 -36.65 -52.17
N TYR A 873 -12.08 -36.86 -52.05
CA TYR A 873 -12.85 -37.68 -52.98
C TYR A 873 -12.89 -37.07 -54.38
N VAL A 874 -13.06 -35.75 -54.49
CA VAL A 874 -13.05 -35.06 -55.78
C VAL A 874 -11.67 -35.16 -56.44
N LEU A 875 -10.60 -35.01 -55.66
CA LEU A 875 -9.22 -35.13 -56.14
C LEU A 875 -8.89 -36.57 -56.56
N LEU A 876 -9.28 -37.58 -55.76
CA LEU A 876 -9.10 -38.99 -56.08
C LEU A 876 -9.88 -39.41 -57.33
N SER A 877 -11.13 -38.96 -57.45
CA SER A 877 -11.93 -39.17 -58.67
C SER A 877 -11.29 -38.49 -59.88
N GLY A 878 -10.63 -37.34 -59.70
CA GLY A 878 -9.88 -36.66 -60.77
C GLY A 878 -8.64 -37.43 -61.20
N LEU A 879 -7.90 -38.01 -60.25
CA LEU A 879 -6.73 -38.85 -60.52
C LEU A 879 -7.11 -40.11 -61.31
N HIS A 880 -8.17 -40.82 -60.90
CA HIS A 880 -8.69 -41.98 -61.66
C HIS A 880 -9.19 -41.61 -63.07
N ALA A 881 -9.80 -40.43 -63.22
CA ALA A 881 -10.23 -39.96 -64.54
C ALA A 881 -9.05 -39.62 -65.46
N ALA A 882 -7.96 -39.07 -64.91
CA ALA A 882 -6.73 -38.77 -65.65
C ALA A 882 -6.00 -40.04 -66.10
N SER A 883 -6.08 -41.12 -65.31
CA SER A 883 -5.47 -42.43 -65.60
C SER A 883 -6.29 -43.32 -66.54
N GLY A 884 -7.54 -42.93 -66.85
CA GLY A 884 -8.49 -43.74 -67.60
C GLY A 884 -9.18 -44.86 -66.80
N ASP A 885 -9.02 -44.91 -65.47
CA ASP A 885 -9.69 -45.86 -64.56
C ASP A 885 -11.12 -45.42 -64.21
N TRP A 886 -12.05 -45.58 -65.16
CA TRP A 886 -13.45 -45.21 -64.94
C TRP A 886 -14.14 -46.02 -63.85
N ASP A 887 -13.72 -47.27 -63.62
CA ASP A 887 -14.22 -48.09 -62.51
C ASP A 887 -13.82 -47.47 -61.16
N GLY A 888 -12.62 -46.91 -61.05
CA GLY A 888 -12.15 -46.14 -59.89
C GLY A 888 -12.97 -44.88 -59.64
N VAL A 889 -13.31 -44.13 -60.69
CA VAL A 889 -14.20 -42.95 -60.60
C VAL A 889 -15.56 -43.33 -60.01
N ASP A 890 -16.16 -44.42 -60.47
CA ASP A 890 -17.47 -44.87 -60.00
C ASP A 890 -17.42 -45.40 -58.55
N ARG A 891 -16.34 -46.09 -58.15
CA ARG A 891 -16.10 -46.49 -56.75
C ARG A 891 -16.05 -45.28 -55.82
N VAL A 892 -15.33 -44.22 -56.20
CA VAL A 892 -15.20 -42.99 -55.39
C VAL A 892 -16.53 -42.25 -55.29
N ARG A 893 -17.30 -42.15 -56.39
CA ARG A 893 -18.66 -41.56 -56.36
C ARG A 893 -19.61 -42.34 -55.43
N LYS A 894 -19.53 -43.67 -55.45
CA LYS A 894 -20.33 -44.52 -54.56
C LYS A 894 -19.96 -44.27 -53.08
N MET A 895 -18.67 -44.18 -52.75
CA MET A 895 -18.22 -43.82 -51.40
C MET A 895 -18.73 -42.44 -50.94
N MET A 896 -18.71 -41.43 -51.82
CA MET A 896 -19.25 -40.10 -51.50
C MET A 896 -20.75 -40.17 -51.18
N MET A 897 -21.53 -40.96 -51.94
CA MET A 897 -22.96 -41.15 -51.69
C MET A 897 -23.24 -41.88 -50.37
N GLU A 898 -22.51 -42.97 -50.09
CA GLU A 898 -22.66 -43.75 -48.86
C GLU A 898 -22.36 -42.93 -47.60
N LYS A 899 -21.40 -42.01 -47.67
CA LYS A 899 -21.01 -41.12 -46.56
C LYS A 899 -21.78 -39.79 -46.52
N GLY A 900 -22.73 -39.57 -47.43
CA GLY A 900 -23.55 -38.35 -47.48
C GLY A 900 -22.78 -37.08 -47.87
N VAL A 901 -21.59 -37.21 -48.47
CA VAL A 901 -20.69 -36.10 -48.82
C VAL A 901 -21.11 -35.49 -50.14
N LYS A 902 -21.49 -34.20 -50.14
CA LYS A 902 -21.86 -33.46 -51.36
C LYS A 902 -20.66 -32.70 -51.91
N LYS A 903 -20.53 -32.69 -53.24
CA LYS A 903 -19.54 -31.85 -53.94
C LYS A 903 -19.87 -30.37 -53.69
N ILE A 904 -18.93 -29.64 -53.10
CA ILE A 904 -19.04 -28.19 -52.90
C ILE A 904 -18.57 -27.50 -54.20
N PRO A 905 -19.40 -26.68 -54.86
CA PRO A 905 -18.96 -25.89 -56.02
C PRO A 905 -17.91 -24.86 -55.57
N GLY A 906 -16.72 -24.88 -56.18
CA GLY A 906 -15.69 -23.88 -55.91
C GLY A 906 -16.13 -22.51 -56.41
N SER A 907 -16.12 -21.50 -55.54
CA SER A 907 -16.38 -20.10 -55.89
C SER A 907 -15.07 -19.32 -55.93
N SER A 908 -14.57 -19.05 -57.13
CA SER A 908 -13.49 -18.08 -57.34
C SER A 908 -14.12 -16.72 -57.58
N LYS A 909 -14.18 -15.86 -56.55
CA LYS A 909 -14.47 -14.42 -56.77
C LYS A 909 -13.20 -13.77 -57.30
N ILE A 910 -13.11 -13.64 -58.63
CA ILE A 910 -12.16 -12.74 -59.27
C ILE A 910 -12.74 -11.34 -59.11
N SER A 911 -12.22 -10.55 -58.16
CA SER A 911 -12.44 -9.12 -58.12
C SER A 911 -11.63 -8.48 -59.26
N GLY A 912 -12.33 -7.99 -60.29
CA GLY A 912 -11.73 -7.22 -61.37
C GLY A 912 -11.05 -5.95 -60.83
N MET A 913 -9.89 -5.66 -61.41
CA MET A 913 -8.97 -4.54 -61.12
C MET A 913 -9.64 -3.17 -61.02
#